data_AF-A0A3P2A3I4-F1
#
_entry.id   AF-A0A3P2A3I4-F1
#
_cell.length_a   1.000
_cell.length_b   1.000
_cell.length_c   1.000
_cell.angle_alpha   90.00
_cell.angle_beta   90.00
_cell.angle_gamma   90.00
#
_symmetry.space_group_name_H-M   'P 1'
#
loop_
_entity.id
_entity.type
_entity.pdbx_description
1 polymer ?
#
loop_
_entity_poly.entity_id
_entity_poly.type
_entity_poly.pdbx_seq_one_letter_code
_entity_poly.pdbx_strand_id
1 'polypeptide(L)'
;MIGMHTLAYNEKFDTFQIIGNMANRHGLIAGATGTGKTVTLRKMVEVFSSQGIPVFLADVKGDLSGLVKAGTAEGKIGSRLDELGLNAEYFSGFPVRFWDVYGQTGIPVRVSMEQMGVLLLARLMNLNDAQEGVLNLVFRVAQDKNWRLIDIADLRSMLNYVSQNRHQYQTIYGNVSTSTIGAIQRQLLQLESEQAEKFFGLPKLDLHDWLQQRKQQGIINILNADKLIYSPRLYSAFMLWFLEELFRMMPEKGDGGLPEFVMFFDEAHLMFDDGHPALMRKIEQMVRLIRSKGVGIYFITQSPADIPESVLGQLNNRVQHALRAYTPREQKAVRTAAETFRPNPHLNAVQAISELAVGEALVSFLDKDGIPGMVQRTWIMPPRSRLLPLNDTELQEYVQADPLYIRYRDSEKVFSAYDEIELLAQQQIDEDNHDVTIGNTDFITHITVTPTISLKSVECQHLTKGQNALIPLNGSARLLVRLGWQAPANTVLDISVFMLDKQKKVISDNHMIFYNQTASPCGSVILHPDGRRQSDINLSAVPESVHTLLFAVTADTAGTTNHVEFGAVNHAFISIYDEQGINELMRFDLPDDVHQETAMIFGEIYRYQNDWKFRAVAQGYAGGLDSLCKQYGLLVS
;
A
#
# COMPACT_ATOMS: atom_id res chain seq x y z
N MET A 1 24.45 -10.99 -36.29
CA MET A 1 25.02 -10.36 -35.06
C MET A 1 23.94 -10.46 -34.00
N ILE A 2 24.20 -11.15 -32.89
CA ILE A 2 23.21 -11.34 -31.81
C ILE A 2 23.00 -10.00 -31.13
N GLY A 3 21.80 -9.42 -31.24
CA GLY A 3 21.46 -8.15 -30.60
C GLY A 3 21.17 -8.32 -29.10
N MET A 4 21.32 -7.24 -28.31
CA MET A 4 21.09 -7.27 -26.86
C MET A 4 19.65 -7.68 -26.46
N HIS A 5 18.67 -7.48 -27.35
CA HIS A 5 17.26 -7.83 -27.15
C HIS A 5 16.88 -9.23 -27.65
N THR A 6 17.84 -10.00 -28.17
CA THR A 6 17.59 -11.37 -28.64
C THR A 6 17.15 -12.25 -27.48
N LEU A 7 16.03 -12.94 -27.62
CA LEU A 7 15.50 -13.88 -26.64
C LEU A 7 15.88 -15.32 -26.97
N ALA A 8 15.87 -15.68 -28.25
CA ALA A 8 16.17 -17.03 -28.71
C ALA A 8 16.82 -17.03 -30.11
N TYR A 9 17.42 -18.15 -30.50
CA TYR A 9 17.99 -18.36 -31.83
C TYR A 9 17.70 -19.78 -32.33
N ASN A 10 17.57 -20.00 -33.63
CA ASN A 10 17.42 -21.35 -34.20
C ASN A 10 18.78 -21.93 -34.63
N GLU A 11 18.78 -23.15 -35.18
CA GLU A 11 19.99 -23.83 -35.69
C GLU A 11 20.70 -23.06 -36.83
N LYS A 12 19.98 -22.18 -37.53
CA LYS A 12 20.53 -21.31 -38.58
C LYS A 12 21.05 -19.98 -38.03
N PHE A 13 21.02 -19.80 -36.70
CA PHE A 13 21.32 -18.56 -36.00
C PHE A 13 20.39 -17.37 -36.38
N ASP A 14 19.18 -17.65 -36.87
CA ASP A 14 18.14 -16.63 -36.97
C ASP A 14 17.71 -16.25 -35.55
N THR A 15 17.62 -14.95 -35.27
CA THR A 15 17.32 -14.42 -33.94
C THR A 15 15.83 -14.10 -33.77
N PHE A 16 15.29 -14.45 -32.62
CA PHE A 16 13.89 -14.22 -32.23
C PHE A 16 13.84 -13.27 -31.03
N GLN A 17 12.99 -12.25 -31.14
CA GLN A 17 12.77 -11.24 -30.10
C GLN A 17 11.31 -10.82 -30.10
N ILE A 18 10.83 -10.32 -28.97
CA ILE A 18 9.52 -9.68 -28.91
C ILE A 18 9.68 -8.25 -29.42
N ILE A 19 8.88 -7.89 -30.43
CA ILE A 19 8.81 -6.52 -30.91
C ILE A 19 8.16 -5.68 -29.80
N GLY A 20 8.79 -4.57 -29.42
CA GLY A 20 8.38 -3.80 -28.24
C GLY A 20 6.91 -3.40 -28.23
N ASN A 21 6.35 -2.91 -29.34
CA ASN A 21 4.92 -2.56 -29.46
C ASN A 21 3.97 -3.76 -29.54
N MET A 22 4.50 -4.98 -29.57
CA MET A 22 3.73 -6.23 -29.50
C MET A 22 3.81 -6.88 -28.13
N ALA A 23 4.58 -6.32 -27.19
CA ALA A 23 4.74 -6.86 -25.84
C ALA A 23 3.48 -6.72 -24.97
N ASN A 24 2.65 -5.69 -25.21
CA ASN A 24 1.36 -5.53 -24.52
C ASN A 24 0.27 -6.50 -25.01
N ARG A 25 0.56 -7.33 -26.02
CA ARG A 25 -0.37 -8.37 -26.53
C ARG A 25 -0.26 -9.71 -25.80
N HIS A 26 0.27 -9.63 -24.58
CA HIS A 26 0.41 -10.69 -23.60
C HIS A 26 1.23 -11.90 -24.10
N GLY A 27 1.48 -12.84 -23.22
CA GLY A 27 2.16 -14.07 -23.60
C GLY A 27 2.06 -15.21 -22.61
N LEU A 28 2.58 -16.35 -23.05
CA LEU A 28 2.58 -17.62 -22.31
C LEU A 28 3.98 -18.25 -22.36
N ILE A 29 4.48 -18.64 -21.20
CA ILE A 29 5.67 -19.49 -21.06
C ILE A 29 5.21 -20.79 -20.39
N ALA A 30 5.24 -21.90 -21.13
CA ALA A 30 4.78 -23.20 -20.63
C ALA A 30 5.86 -24.28 -20.73
N GLY A 31 5.74 -25.35 -19.96
CA GLY A 31 6.65 -26.50 -19.98
C GLY A 31 6.83 -27.17 -18.62
N ALA A 32 7.35 -28.39 -18.59
CA ALA A 32 7.55 -29.13 -17.34
C ALA A 32 8.61 -28.49 -16.42
N THR A 33 8.67 -28.90 -15.16
CA THR A 33 9.68 -28.42 -14.20
C THR A 33 11.10 -28.73 -14.69
N GLY A 34 12.01 -27.76 -14.54
CA GLY A 34 13.43 -27.91 -14.91
C GLY A 34 13.75 -27.86 -16.41
N THR A 35 12.78 -27.50 -17.26
CA THR A 35 12.96 -27.50 -18.73
C THR A 35 13.55 -26.21 -19.30
N GLY A 36 13.48 -25.10 -18.56
CA GLY A 36 14.03 -23.80 -19.00
C GLY A 36 13.08 -22.61 -18.85
N LYS A 37 11.87 -22.80 -18.27
CA LYS A 37 10.91 -21.71 -18.03
C LYS A 37 11.51 -20.50 -17.30
N THR A 38 12.14 -20.72 -16.15
CA THR A 38 12.78 -19.65 -15.35
C THR A 38 13.87 -18.91 -16.14
N VAL A 39 14.63 -19.61 -16.98
CA VAL A 39 15.65 -19.00 -17.85
C VAL A 39 15.01 -18.08 -18.89
N THR A 40 13.89 -18.50 -19.49
CA THR A 40 13.14 -17.67 -20.44
C THR A 40 12.53 -16.46 -19.75
N LEU A 41 11.89 -16.67 -18.60
CA LEU A 41 11.35 -15.60 -17.76
C LEU A 41 12.41 -14.54 -17.47
N ARG A 42 13.55 -14.96 -16.91
CA ARG A 42 14.69 -14.07 -16.63
C ARG A 42 15.13 -13.32 -17.87
N LYS A 43 15.35 -14.03 -18.99
CA LYS A 43 15.83 -13.39 -20.21
C LYS A 43 14.84 -12.34 -20.74
N MET A 44 13.54 -12.59 -20.66
CA MET A 44 12.50 -11.63 -21.06
C MET A 44 12.47 -10.41 -20.14
N VAL A 45 12.51 -10.62 -18.83
CA VAL A 45 12.56 -9.55 -17.81
C VAL A 45 13.78 -8.64 -18.02
N GLU A 46 14.95 -9.23 -18.23
CA GLU A 46 16.19 -8.51 -18.52
C GLU A 46 16.08 -7.65 -19.78
N VAL A 47 15.46 -8.19 -20.84
CA VAL A 47 15.24 -7.45 -22.08
C VAL A 47 14.30 -6.27 -21.86
N PHE A 48 13.16 -6.46 -21.18
CA PHE A 48 12.22 -5.37 -20.89
C PHE A 48 12.84 -4.29 -20.01
N SER A 49 13.49 -4.68 -18.91
CA SER A 49 14.21 -3.73 -18.04
C SER A 49 15.27 -2.95 -18.83
N SER A 50 16.04 -3.61 -19.70
CA SER A 50 17.06 -2.94 -20.54
C SER A 50 16.47 -1.93 -21.54
N GLN A 51 15.20 -2.08 -21.91
CA GLN A 51 14.47 -1.15 -22.78
C GLN A 51 13.79 -0.02 -22.01
N GLY A 52 14.03 0.08 -20.69
CA GLY A 52 13.39 1.09 -19.83
C GLY A 52 11.99 0.70 -19.35
N ILE A 53 11.50 -0.49 -19.68
CA ILE A 53 10.15 -0.92 -19.31
C ILE A 53 10.19 -1.48 -17.88
N PRO A 54 9.49 -0.87 -16.89
CA PRO A 54 9.38 -1.43 -15.56
C PRO A 54 8.61 -2.76 -15.58
N VAL A 55 9.04 -3.68 -14.73
CA VAL A 55 8.54 -5.05 -14.71
C VAL A 55 8.01 -5.40 -13.33
N PHE A 56 6.97 -6.22 -13.26
CA PHE A 56 6.51 -6.90 -12.04
C PHE A 56 6.60 -8.41 -12.19
N LEU A 57 7.05 -9.09 -11.14
CA LEU A 57 7.10 -10.54 -11.03
C LEU A 57 6.52 -10.98 -9.69
N ALA A 58 5.66 -11.99 -9.71
CA ALA A 58 5.36 -12.79 -8.53
C ALA A 58 6.31 -14.00 -8.49
N ASP A 59 7.32 -13.96 -7.61
CA ASP A 59 8.28 -15.05 -7.44
C ASP A 59 7.82 -15.98 -6.32
N VAL A 60 7.31 -17.15 -6.71
CA VAL A 60 6.82 -18.16 -5.78
C VAL A 60 7.93 -19.13 -5.35
N LYS A 61 9.01 -19.21 -6.13
CA LYS A 61 10.12 -20.15 -5.90
C LYS A 61 11.27 -19.53 -5.12
N GLY A 62 11.31 -18.21 -5.00
CA GLY A 62 12.38 -17.44 -4.38
C GLY A 62 13.69 -17.50 -5.17
N ASP A 63 13.62 -17.88 -6.45
CA ASP A 63 14.81 -18.17 -7.26
C ASP A 63 15.27 -17.00 -8.14
N LEU A 64 14.59 -15.85 -8.12
CA LEU A 64 14.86 -14.71 -9.01
C LEU A 64 15.74 -13.61 -8.42
N SER A 65 16.07 -13.66 -7.12
CA SER A 65 16.83 -12.59 -6.43
C SER A 65 18.24 -12.36 -7.00
N GLY A 66 18.81 -13.34 -7.70
CA GLY A 66 20.08 -13.20 -8.41
C GLY A 66 20.11 -12.15 -9.52
N LEU A 67 18.95 -11.63 -9.96
CA LEU A 67 18.83 -10.60 -11.00
C LEU A 67 19.65 -9.31 -10.71
N VAL A 68 19.94 -9.01 -9.45
CA VAL A 68 20.70 -7.81 -9.05
C VAL A 68 22.20 -7.90 -9.39
N LYS A 69 22.76 -9.11 -9.55
CA LYS A 69 24.19 -9.30 -9.82
C LYS A 69 24.41 -9.79 -11.25
N ALA A 70 25.55 -9.41 -11.83
CA ALA A 70 26.00 -9.94 -13.10
C ALA A 70 26.23 -11.46 -13.00
N GLY A 71 25.93 -12.18 -14.08
CA GLY A 71 26.28 -13.59 -14.24
C GLY A 71 27.79 -13.81 -14.34
N THR A 72 28.19 -15.09 -14.33
CA THR A 72 29.58 -15.51 -14.48
C THR A 72 29.73 -16.49 -15.65
N ALA A 73 30.91 -16.51 -16.28
CA ALA A 73 31.23 -17.40 -17.40
C ALA A 73 31.62 -18.81 -16.92
N GLU A 74 30.87 -19.39 -15.98
CA GLU A 74 31.20 -20.68 -15.38
C GLU A 74 30.26 -21.80 -15.87
N GLY A 75 30.79 -23.02 -15.93
CA GLY A 75 30.03 -24.22 -16.29
C GLY A 75 29.32 -24.12 -17.65
N LYS A 76 28.07 -24.59 -17.70
CA LYS A 76 27.26 -24.65 -18.94
C LYS A 76 26.99 -23.28 -19.56
N ILE A 77 26.97 -22.20 -18.76
CA ILE A 77 26.76 -20.84 -19.28
C ILE A 77 28.01 -20.40 -20.05
N GLY A 78 29.21 -20.62 -19.49
CA GLY A 78 30.47 -20.29 -20.16
C GLY A 78 30.59 -20.94 -21.55
N SER A 79 30.37 -22.25 -21.63
CA SER A 79 30.41 -22.98 -22.92
C SER A 79 29.42 -22.42 -23.96
N ARG A 80 28.28 -21.90 -23.50
CA ARG A 80 27.26 -21.32 -24.38
C ARG A 80 27.59 -19.90 -24.82
N LEU A 81 28.33 -19.14 -24.01
CA LEU A 81 28.89 -17.86 -24.44
C LEU A 81 29.91 -18.07 -25.55
N ASP A 82 30.80 -19.06 -25.41
CA ASP A 82 31.81 -19.39 -26.41
C ASP A 82 31.17 -19.80 -27.75
N GLU A 83 30.13 -20.65 -27.73
CA GLU A 83 29.36 -21.05 -28.90
C GLU A 83 28.73 -19.86 -29.63
N LEU A 84 28.27 -18.86 -28.87
CA LEU A 84 27.59 -17.67 -29.40
C LEU A 84 28.54 -16.51 -29.72
N GLY A 85 29.85 -16.68 -29.48
CA GLY A 85 30.85 -15.63 -29.65
C GLY A 85 30.63 -14.43 -28.72
N LEU A 86 30.08 -14.66 -27.53
CA LEU A 86 29.83 -13.64 -26.50
C LEU A 86 31.00 -13.57 -25.51
N ASN A 87 31.31 -12.38 -25.03
CA ASN A 87 32.38 -12.13 -24.07
C ASN A 87 31.82 -11.81 -22.66
N ALA A 88 32.71 -11.55 -21.70
CA ALA A 88 32.32 -11.21 -20.32
C ALA A 88 31.47 -9.93 -20.19
N GLU A 89 31.51 -9.02 -21.17
CA GLU A 89 30.71 -7.78 -21.20
C GLU A 89 29.21 -8.06 -21.42
N TYR A 90 28.87 -9.30 -21.83
CA TYR A 90 27.49 -9.74 -21.91
C TYR A 90 26.76 -9.69 -20.56
N PHE A 91 27.46 -10.03 -19.47
CA PHE A 91 26.84 -10.13 -18.15
C PHE A 91 26.58 -8.76 -17.51
N SER A 92 25.44 -8.64 -16.82
CA SER A 92 25.05 -7.42 -16.12
C SER A 92 24.05 -7.73 -15.01
N GLY A 93 24.12 -6.96 -13.93
CA GLY A 93 23.03 -6.88 -12.95
C GLY A 93 21.96 -5.89 -13.41
N PHE A 94 20.77 -6.00 -12.83
CA PHE A 94 19.61 -5.15 -13.15
C PHE A 94 19.09 -4.43 -11.90
N PRO A 95 18.40 -3.29 -12.05
CA PRO A 95 17.75 -2.64 -10.92
C PRO A 95 16.53 -3.46 -10.50
N VAL A 96 16.59 -4.05 -9.30
CA VAL A 96 15.51 -4.84 -8.73
C VAL A 96 14.99 -4.15 -7.48
N ARG A 97 13.72 -4.34 -7.16
CA ARG A 97 13.12 -3.99 -5.87
C ARG A 97 12.34 -5.19 -5.37
N PHE A 98 12.63 -5.64 -4.15
CA PHE A 98 11.95 -6.77 -3.53
C PHE A 98 10.80 -6.28 -2.65
N TRP A 99 9.66 -6.94 -2.80
CA TRP A 99 8.42 -6.68 -2.10
C TRP A 99 7.96 -7.96 -1.40
N ASP A 100 7.34 -7.83 -0.23
CA ASP A 100 6.86 -8.96 0.55
C ASP A 100 5.60 -8.55 1.33
N VAL A 101 4.52 -9.32 1.22
CA VAL A 101 3.30 -9.09 2.00
C VAL A 101 3.54 -9.17 3.51
N TYR A 102 4.44 -10.04 3.95
CA TYR A 102 4.73 -10.26 5.37
C TYR A 102 5.92 -9.45 5.89
N GLY A 103 6.59 -8.69 5.00
CA GLY A 103 7.70 -7.79 5.34
C GLY A 103 8.98 -8.48 5.85
N GLN A 104 9.21 -9.74 5.49
CA GLN A 104 10.34 -10.53 5.97
C GLN A 104 11.52 -10.51 5.01
N THR A 105 11.28 -10.71 3.72
CA THR A 105 12.34 -10.82 2.69
C THR A 105 12.28 -9.69 1.67
N GLY A 106 11.43 -8.69 1.90
CA GLY A 106 11.22 -7.55 1.00
C GLY A 106 10.55 -6.37 1.70
N ILE A 107 10.35 -5.29 0.95
CA ILE A 107 9.62 -4.10 1.38
C ILE A 107 8.15 -4.50 1.64
N PRO A 108 7.57 -4.19 2.82
CA PRO A 108 6.19 -4.55 3.13
C PRO A 108 5.17 -4.00 2.12
N VAL A 109 4.29 -4.85 1.62
CA VAL A 109 3.15 -4.44 0.79
C VAL A 109 1.89 -4.39 1.64
N ARG A 110 1.22 -3.23 1.66
CA ARG A 110 -0.06 -3.04 2.35
C ARG A 110 -1.13 -2.45 1.45
N VAL A 111 -2.38 -2.85 1.68
CA VAL A 111 -3.58 -2.32 1.01
C VAL A 111 -4.63 -2.05 2.09
N SER A 112 -5.38 -0.96 2.00
CA SER A 112 -6.49 -0.73 2.95
C SER A 112 -7.75 -1.53 2.59
N MET A 113 -8.60 -1.85 3.57
CA MET A 113 -9.91 -2.49 3.33
C MET A 113 -10.78 -1.66 2.39
N GLU A 114 -10.74 -0.33 2.50
CA GLU A 114 -11.37 0.61 1.57
C GLU A 114 -10.91 0.42 0.11
N GLN A 115 -9.60 0.32 -0.11
CA GLN A 115 -9.04 0.15 -1.46
C GLN A 115 -9.35 -1.22 -2.06
N MET A 116 -9.35 -2.27 -1.24
CA MET A 116 -9.75 -3.60 -1.67
C MET A 116 -11.24 -3.62 -2.06
N GLY A 117 -12.06 -2.92 -1.27
CA GLY A 117 -13.48 -2.76 -1.51
C GLY A 117 -14.30 -4.03 -1.25
N VAL A 118 -15.62 -3.84 -1.17
CA VAL A 118 -16.57 -4.88 -0.77
C VAL A 118 -16.49 -6.12 -1.66
N LEU A 119 -16.42 -5.94 -2.99
CA LEU A 119 -16.46 -7.04 -3.94
C LEU A 119 -15.29 -8.00 -3.73
N LEU A 120 -14.05 -7.48 -3.68
CA LEU A 120 -12.87 -8.32 -3.56
C LEU A 120 -12.76 -8.94 -2.16
N LEU A 121 -13.15 -8.20 -1.12
CA LEU A 121 -13.22 -8.73 0.25
C LEU A 121 -14.25 -9.85 0.38
N ALA A 122 -15.43 -9.69 -0.24
CA ALA A 122 -16.45 -10.72 -0.26
C ALA A 122 -15.94 -11.99 -0.94
N ARG A 123 -15.19 -11.88 -2.04
CA ARG A 123 -14.59 -13.05 -2.69
C ARG A 123 -13.46 -13.68 -1.86
N LEU A 124 -12.58 -12.85 -1.29
CA LEU A 124 -11.51 -13.32 -0.40
C LEU A 124 -12.05 -14.14 0.78
N MET A 125 -13.16 -13.69 1.37
CA MET A 125 -13.86 -14.37 2.46
C MET A 125 -14.87 -15.43 1.98
N ASN A 126 -14.99 -15.67 0.67
CA ASN A 126 -15.97 -16.57 0.06
C ASN A 126 -17.40 -16.35 0.56
N LEU A 127 -17.82 -15.08 0.61
CA LEU A 127 -19.14 -14.66 1.05
C LEU A 127 -20.20 -14.94 -0.02
N ASN A 128 -21.38 -15.36 0.41
CA ASN A 128 -22.57 -15.45 -0.44
C ASN A 128 -23.25 -14.07 -0.63
N ASP A 129 -24.22 -13.98 -1.54
CA ASP A 129 -24.90 -12.71 -1.88
C ASP A 129 -25.49 -11.99 -0.66
N ALA A 130 -26.05 -12.73 0.31
CA ALA A 130 -26.61 -12.14 1.53
C ALA A 130 -25.53 -11.56 2.45
N GLN A 131 -24.39 -12.25 2.58
CA GLN A 131 -23.23 -11.79 3.35
C GLN A 131 -22.53 -10.61 2.65
N GLU A 132 -22.39 -10.66 1.32
CA GLU A 132 -21.89 -9.54 0.51
C GLU A 132 -22.78 -8.30 0.66
N GLY A 133 -24.11 -8.47 0.68
CA GLY A 133 -25.06 -7.39 0.95
C GLY A 133 -24.88 -6.74 2.32
N VAL A 134 -24.68 -7.55 3.37
CA VAL A 134 -24.38 -7.03 4.72
C VAL A 134 -23.02 -6.35 4.77
N LEU A 135 -22.00 -6.89 4.09
CA LEU A 135 -20.69 -6.24 4.00
C LEU A 135 -20.79 -4.88 3.29
N ASN A 136 -21.58 -4.78 2.23
CA ASN A 136 -21.82 -3.54 1.51
C ASN A 136 -22.49 -2.48 2.40
N LEU A 137 -23.49 -2.89 3.19
CA LEU A 137 -24.10 -2.04 4.20
C LEU A 137 -23.05 -1.51 5.20
N VAL A 138 -22.20 -2.38 5.73
CA VAL A 138 -21.18 -2.00 6.72
C VAL A 138 -20.25 -0.93 6.16
N PHE A 139 -19.78 -1.11 4.92
CA PHE A 139 -18.99 -0.12 4.21
C PHE A 139 -19.75 1.20 4.01
N ARG A 140 -21.04 1.13 3.69
CA ARG A 140 -21.86 2.31 3.51
C ARG A 140 -22.05 3.11 4.80
N VAL A 141 -22.27 2.42 5.93
CA VAL A 141 -22.38 3.07 7.25
C VAL A 141 -21.06 3.74 7.63
N ALA A 142 -19.92 3.08 7.40
CA ALA A 142 -18.61 3.69 7.63
C ALA A 142 -18.44 4.96 6.77
N GLN A 143 -18.80 4.90 5.49
CA GLN A 143 -18.73 6.04 4.58
C GLN A 143 -19.64 7.20 4.99
N ASP A 144 -20.89 6.93 5.35
CA ASP A 144 -21.86 7.96 5.78
C ASP A 144 -21.39 8.66 7.08
N LYS A 145 -20.62 7.96 7.92
CA LYS A 145 -20.00 8.49 9.14
C LYS A 145 -18.61 9.09 8.92
N ASN A 146 -18.07 9.00 7.71
CA ASN A 146 -16.69 9.37 7.40
C ASN A 146 -15.65 8.63 8.26
N TRP A 147 -15.95 7.39 8.63
CA TRP A 147 -15.07 6.52 9.40
C TRP A 147 -14.25 5.64 8.46
N ARG A 148 -12.95 5.54 8.73
CA ARG A 148 -12.02 4.89 7.82
C ARG A 148 -11.91 3.39 8.08
N LEU A 149 -12.07 2.58 7.03
CA LEU A 149 -11.85 1.13 7.05
C LEU A 149 -10.47 0.81 6.49
N ILE A 150 -9.47 0.74 7.37
CA ILE A 150 -8.08 0.54 7.01
C ILE A 150 -7.72 -0.95 7.11
N ASP A 151 -7.99 -1.58 8.26
CA ASP A 151 -7.53 -2.94 8.57
C ASP A 151 -8.65 -3.91 9.00
N ILE A 152 -8.27 -5.11 9.46
CA ILE A 152 -9.22 -6.13 9.92
C ILE A 152 -9.94 -5.71 11.21
N ALA A 153 -9.25 -4.99 12.11
CA ALA A 153 -9.83 -4.54 13.37
C ALA A 153 -10.96 -3.53 13.11
N ASP A 154 -10.75 -2.60 12.17
CA ASP A 154 -11.78 -1.65 11.72
C ASP A 154 -13.03 -2.34 11.23
N LEU A 155 -12.88 -3.30 10.32
CA LEU A 155 -14.02 -4.01 9.73
C LEU A 155 -14.75 -4.85 10.78
N ARG A 156 -14.02 -5.49 11.71
CA ARG A 156 -14.60 -6.22 12.82
C ARG A 156 -15.40 -5.31 13.75
N SER A 157 -14.84 -4.16 14.14
CA SER A 157 -15.52 -3.19 14.99
C SER A 157 -16.77 -2.64 14.30
N MET A 158 -16.68 -2.32 13.01
CA MET A 158 -17.83 -1.88 12.23
C MET A 158 -18.93 -2.94 12.11
N LEU A 159 -18.59 -4.22 11.94
CA LEU A 159 -19.56 -5.31 11.97
C LEU A 159 -20.27 -5.41 13.33
N ASN A 160 -19.54 -5.26 14.44
CA ASN A 160 -20.11 -5.23 15.79
C ASN A 160 -21.03 -4.03 15.99
N TYR A 161 -20.57 -2.84 15.58
CA TYR A 161 -21.33 -1.60 15.69
C TYR A 161 -22.66 -1.68 14.93
N VAL A 162 -22.64 -2.16 13.67
CA VAL A 162 -23.86 -2.38 12.89
C VAL A 162 -24.77 -3.43 13.56
N SER A 163 -24.20 -4.48 14.16
CA SER A 163 -24.96 -5.51 14.89
C SER A 163 -25.67 -4.98 16.14
N GLN A 164 -25.06 -4.04 16.87
CA GLN A 164 -25.66 -3.41 18.06
C GLN A 164 -26.72 -2.38 17.67
N ASN A 165 -26.51 -1.67 16.56
CA ASN A 165 -27.37 -0.58 16.09
C ASN A 165 -28.34 -1.00 14.96
N ARG A 166 -28.66 -2.30 14.83
CA ARG A 166 -29.44 -2.85 13.70
C ARG A 166 -30.77 -2.14 13.46
N HIS A 167 -31.47 -1.75 14.53
CA HIS A 167 -32.77 -1.09 14.43
C HIS A 167 -32.71 0.23 13.64
N GLN A 168 -31.59 0.95 13.72
CA GLN A 168 -31.37 2.21 12.99
C GLN A 168 -31.21 1.96 11.49
N TYR A 169 -30.55 0.87 11.11
CA TYR A 169 -30.20 0.58 9.72
C TYR A 169 -31.24 -0.28 9.00
N GLN A 170 -32.12 -0.96 9.74
CA GLN A 170 -33.12 -1.87 9.20
C GLN A 170 -34.11 -1.19 8.25
N THR A 171 -34.50 0.04 8.55
CA THR A 171 -35.42 0.86 7.73
C THR A 171 -34.77 1.39 6.46
N ILE A 172 -33.46 1.62 6.48
CA ILE A 172 -32.73 2.23 5.36
C ILE A 172 -32.20 1.16 4.40
N TYR A 173 -31.78 0.02 4.93
CA TYR A 173 -31.00 -0.97 4.17
C TYR A 173 -31.54 -2.41 4.22
N GLY A 174 -32.68 -2.63 4.88
CA GLY A 174 -33.32 -3.93 5.00
C GLY A 174 -32.82 -4.76 6.20
N ASN A 175 -33.29 -6.01 6.31
CA ASN A 175 -33.05 -6.81 7.50
C ASN A 175 -31.59 -7.30 7.60
N VAL A 176 -30.91 -6.92 8.68
CA VAL A 176 -29.55 -7.37 9.00
C VAL A 176 -29.63 -8.42 10.09
N SER A 177 -29.35 -9.69 9.75
CA SER A 177 -29.37 -10.77 10.73
C SER A 177 -28.03 -10.87 11.49
N THR A 178 -28.07 -11.13 12.79
CA THR A 178 -26.87 -11.38 13.61
C THR A 178 -26.13 -12.63 13.17
N SER A 179 -26.85 -13.64 12.65
CA SER A 179 -26.22 -14.85 12.13
C SER A 179 -25.40 -14.58 10.87
N THR A 180 -25.83 -13.66 9.99
CA THR A 180 -25.05 -13.23 8.83
C THR A 180 -23.77 -12.50 9.25
N ILE A 181 -23.87 -11.57 10.20
CA ILE A 181 -22.70 -10.85 10.75
C ILE A 181 -21.71 -11.84 11.37
N GLY A 182 -22.17 -12.77 12.22
CA GLY A 182 -21.31 -13.78 12.83
C GLY A 182 -20.69 -14.76 11.82
N ALA A 183 -21.30 -14.96 10.65
CA ALA A 183 -20.68 -15.71 9.56
C ALA A 183 -19.51 -14.94 8.93
N ILE A 184 -19.67 -13.64 8.66
CA ILE A 184 -18.61 -12.78 8.12
C ILE A 184 -17.44 -12.68 9.13
N GLN A 185 -17.73 -12.51 10.41
CA GLN A 185 -16.70 -12.43 11.46
C GLN A 185 -15.84 -13.70 11.57
N ARG A 186 -16.43 -14.88 11.35
CA ARG A 186 -15.65 -16.14 11.29
C ARG A 186 -14.72 -16.20 10.08
N GLN A 187 -15.12 -15.64 8.94
CA GLN A 187 -14.23 -15.53 7.77
C GLN A 187 -13.09 -14.54 8.03
N LEU A 188 -13.35 -13.42 8.70
CA LEU A 188 -12.29 -12.49 9.13
C LEU A 188 -11.27 -13.17 10.07
N LEU A 189 -11.75 -13.97 11.02
CA LEU A 189 -10.86 -14.73 11.92
C LEU A 189 -9.98 -15.73 11.16
N GLN A 190 -10.51 -16.35 10.10
CA GLN A 190 -9.70 -17.20 9.22
C GLN A 190 -8.58 -16.39 8.54
N LEU A 191 -8.88 -15.19 8.03
CA LEU A 191 -7.86 -14.34 7.40
C LEU A 191 -6.75 -13.91 8.37
N GLU A 192 -7.08 -13.59 9.62
CA GLU A 192 -6.08 -13.32 10.66
C GLU A 192 -5.22 -14.55 10.97
N SER A 193 -5.82 -15.73 10.96
CA SER A 193 -5.06 -16.98 11.14
C SER A 193 -4.04 -17.21 10.01
N GLU A 194 -4.30 -16.64 8.83
CA GLU A 194 -3.43 -16.63 7.65
C GLU A 194 -2.47 -15.41 7.63
N GLN A 195 -2.39 -14.65 8.73
CA GLN A 195 -1.55 -13.46 8.90
C GLN A 195 -1.90 -12.29 7.95
N ALA A 196 -3.15 -12.22 7.48
CA ALA A 196 -3.60 -11.17 6.56
C ALA A 196 -3.59 -9.77 7.22
N GLU A 197 -3.49 -9.66 8.55
CA GLU A 197 -3.34 -8.38 9.25
C GLU A 197 -2.08 -7.61 8.84
N LYS A 198 -1.05 -8.29 8.34
CA LYS A 198 0.15 -7.63 7.82
C LYS A 198 -0.06 -7.01 6.45
N PHE A 199 -1.01 -7.56 5.69
CA PHE A 199 -1.37 -7.10 4.36
C PHE A 199 -2.34 -5.91 4.40
N PHE A 200 -3.28 -5.91 5.36
CA PHE A 200 -4.24 -4.82 5.49
C PHE A 200 -3.72 -3.71 6.41
N GLY A 201 -3.45 -2.51 5.87
CA GLY A 201 -2.91 -1.41 6.66
C GLY A 201 -2.34 -0.24 5.87
N LEU A 202 -1.56 0.59 6.55
CA LEU A 202 -0.85 1.75 5.99
C LEU A 202 0.66 1.66 6.25
N PRO A 203 1.52 2.31 5.44
CA PRO A 203 1.14 3.08 4.26
C PRO A 203 0.73 2.14 3.11
N LYS A 204 -0.34 2.55 2.43
CA LYS A 204 -0.85 1.83 1.27
C LYS A 204 0.16 1.84 0.13
N LEU A 205 0.23 0.75 -0.62
CA LEU A 205 1.05 0.64 -1.81
C LEU A 205 0.69 1.76 -2.81
N ASP A 206 1.71 2.50 -3.22
CA ASP A 206 1.64 3.47 -4.33
C ASP A 206 2.15 2.81 -5.61
N LEU A 207 1.25 2.50 -6.55
CA LEU A 207 1.62 1.80 -7.78
C LEU A 207 2.54 2.63 -8.69
N HIS A 208 2.63 3.96 -8.51
CA HIS A 208 3.63 4.77 -9.22
C HIS A 208 5.06 4.38 -8.84
N ASP A 209 5.28 3.83 -7.63
CA ASP A 209 6.59 3.34 -7.22
C ASP A 209 7.06 2.14 -8.06
N TRP A 210 6.13 1.37 -8.66
CA TRP A 210 6.45 0.23 -9.50
C TRP A 210 6.72 0.61 -10.95
N LEU A 211 6.29 1.80 -11.38
CA LEU A 211 6.51 2.34 -12.73
C LEU A 211 7.86 3.05 -12.88
N GLN A 212 8.70 3.03 -11.84
CA GLN A 212 9.96 3.76 -11.81
C GLN A 212 11.04 3.13 -12.71
N GLN A 213 11.99 3.97 -13.14
CA GLN A 213 13.21 3.58 -13.84
C GLN A 213 14.45 3.97 -13.02
N ARG A 214 15.55 3.25 -13.21
CA ARG A 214 16.87 3.57 -12.65
C ARG A 214 17.92 3.48 -13.74
N LYS A 215 18.63 4.57 -14.02
CA LYS A 215 19.65 4.66 -15.10
C LYS A 215 19.11 4.23 -16.49
N GLN A 216 17.93 4.72 -16.87
CA GLN A 216 17.21 4.37 -18.12
C GLN A 216 16.79 2.89 -18.25
N GLN A 217 16.98 2.09 -17.20
CA GLN A 217 16.46 0.74 -17.11
C GLN A 217 15.17 0.74 -16.28
N GLY A 218 14.16 -0.03 -16.69
CA GLY A 218 12.96 -0.23 -15.90
C GLY A 218 13.28 -1.02 -14.64
N ILE A 219 12.76 -0.58 -13.49
CA ILE A 219 12.92 -1.32 -12.24
C ILE A 219 12.15 -2.63 -12.33
N ILE A 220 12.80 -3.72 -11.92
CA ILE A 220 12.21 -5.05 -11.80
C ILE A 220 11.65 -5.21 -10.38
N ASN A 221 10.34 -5.14 -10.23
CA ASN A 221 9.65 -5.34 -8.96
C ASN A 221 9.38 -6.83 -8.77
N ILE A 222 9.95 -7.44 -7.73
CA ILE A 222 9.75 -8.85 -7.41
C ILE A 222 8.97 -8.93 -6.11
N LEU A 223 7.77 -9.49 -6.17
CA LEU A 223 7.00 -9.89 -5.00
C LEU A 223 7.42 -11.30 -4.60
N ASN A 224 8.07 -11.43 -3.45
CA ASN A 224 8.38 -12.71 -2.84
C ASN A 224 7.09 -13.33 -2.31
N ALA A 225 6.65 -14.40 -2.97
CA ALA A 225 5.38 -15.07 -2.73
C ALA A 225 5.56 -16.46 -2.11
N ASP A 226 6.76 -16.78 -1.62
CA ASP A 226 7.17 -18.07 -1.03
C ASP A 226 6.23 -18.52 0.09
N LYS A 227 5.73 -17.57 0.88
CA LYS A 227 4.71 -17.79 1.92
C LYS A 227 3.30 -17.57 1.42
N LEU A 228 3.13 -16.58 0.55
CA LEU A 228 1.83 -16.16 0.02
C LEU A 228 1.15 -17.27 -0.80
N ILE A 229 1.92 -18.16 -1.43
CA ILE A 229 1.41 -19.36 -2.11
C ILE A 229 0.59 -20.28 -1.18
N TYR A 230 0.89 -20.32 0.12
CA TYR A 230 0.11 -21.10 1.08
C TYR A 230 -1.25 -20.47 1.41
N SER A 231 -1.48 -19.23 0.95
CA SER A 231 -2.76 -18.51 1.01
C SER A 231 -3.26 -18.15 -0.41
N PRO A 232 -3.69 -19.13 -1.25
CA PRO A 232 -4.08 -18.88 -2.64
C PRO A 232 -5.19 -17.83 -2.82
N ARG A 233 -6.12 -17.74 -1.85
CA ARG A 233 -7.20 -16.74 -1.87
C ARG A 233 -6.67 -15.33 -1.76
N LEU A 234 -5.74 -15.10 -0.82
CA LEU A 234 -5.09 -13.80 -0.62
C LEU A 234 -4.26 -13.41 -1.84
N TYR A 235 -3.51 -14.36 -2.40
CA TYR A 235 -2.75 -14.17 -3.63
C TYR A 235 -3.67 -13.74 -4.79
N SER A 236 -4.70 -14.52 -5.09
CA SER A 236 -5.62 -14.24 -6.21
C SER A 236 -6.39 -12.93 -6.03
N ALA A 237 -6.84 -12.62 -4.80
CA ALA A 237 -7.50 -11.35 -4.50
C ALA A 237 -6.54 -10.17 -4.69
N PHE A 238 -5.30 -10.27 -4.20
CA PHE A 238 -4.29 -9.23 -4.39
C PHE A 238 -3.93 -9.03 -5.86
N MET A 239 -3.74 -10.12 -6.63
CA MET A 239 -3.46 -10.01 -8.07
C MET A 239 -4.60 -9.35 -8.84
N LEU A 240 -5.86 -9.70 -8.52
CA LEU A 240 -7.00 -9.05 -9.16
C LEU A 240 -7.13 -7.59 -8.76
N TRP A 241 -7.02 -7.27 -7.46
CA TRP A 241 -6.98 -5.89 -6.98
C TRP A 241 -5.91 -5.08 -7.71
N PHE A 242 -4.72 -5.65 -7.85
CA PHE A 242 -3.60 -5.00 -8.51
C PHE A 242 -3.91 -4.73 -9.99
N LEU A 243 -4.48 -5.70 -10.71
CA LEU A 243 -4.90 -5.48 -12.11
C LEU A 243 -5.97 -4.39 -12.23
N GLU A 244 -6.94 -4.35 -11.32
CA GLU A 244 -8.00 -3.33 -11.32
C GLU A 244 -7.47 -1.94 -11.00
N GLU A 245 -6.63 -1.81 -9.98
CA GLU A 245 -6.06 -0.54 -9.56
C GLU A 245 -5.07 -0.01 -10.61
N LEU A 246 -4.27 -0.90 -11.20
CA LEU A 246 -3.42 -0.55 -12.34
C LEU A 246 -4.25 -0.06 -13.54
N PHE A 247 -5.34 -0.75 -13.87
CA PHE A 247 -6.25 -0.33 -14.95
C PHE A 247 -6.85 1.05 -14.69
N ARG A 248 -7.22 1.34 -13.44
CA ARG A 248 -7.79 2.63 -13.02
C ARG A 248 -6.75 3.75 -13.06
N MET A 249 -5.55 3.49 -12.55
CA MET A 249 -4.47 4.47 -12.46
C MET A 249 -3.89 4.83 -13.83
N MET A 250 -3.73 3.86 -14.73
CA MET A 250 -3.01 4.05 -15.98
C MET A 250 -3.83 4.83 -17.02
N PRO A 251 -3.21 5.77 -17.76
CA PRO A 251 -3.87 6.45 -18.88
C PRO A 251 -4.08 5.50 -20.06
N GLU A 252 -5.05 5.82 -20.93
CA GLU A 252 -5.20 5.12 -22.20
C GLU A 252 -4.10 5.54 -23.18
N LYS A 253 -3.39 4.56 -23.75
CA LYS A 253 -2.24 4.81 -24.64
C LYS A 253 -2.43 4.22 -26.05
N GLY A 254 -3.37 3.28 -26.21
CA GLY A 254 -3.54 2.53 -27.45
C GLY A 254 -2.36 1.59 -27.73
N ASP A 255 -2.26 1.10 -28.97
CA ASP A 255 -1.28 0.06 -29.38
C ASP A 255 0.07 0.63 -29.88
N GLY A 256 0.43 1.88 -29.54
CA GLY A 256 1.63 2.56 -30.03
C GLY A 256 2.82 2.59 -29.06
N GLY A 257 4.01 2.21 -29.54
CA GLY A 257 5.28 2.32 -28.79
C GLY A 257 5.58 1.16 -27.82
N LEU A 258 6.56 1.33 -26.94
CA LEU A 258 6.87 0.34 -25.89
C LEU A 258 5.75 0.29 -24.84
N PRO A 259 5.51 -0.87 -24.20
CA PRO A 259 4.61 -0.96 -23.06
C PRO A 259 5.10 -0.07 -21.92
N GLU A 260 4.16 0.46 -21.15
CA GLU A 260 4.47 1.22 -19.93
C GLU A 260 4.82 0.31 -18.76
N PHE A 261 4.34 -0.93 -18.81
CA PHE A 261 4.53 -1.90 -17.75
C PHE A 261 4.40 -3.33 -18.26
N VAL A 262 5.17 -4.26 -17.70
CA VAL A 262 5.05 -5.68 -18.02
C VAL A 262 4.98 -6.50 -16.74
N MET A 263 4.03 -7.44 -16.70
CA MET A 263 3.75 -8.28 -15.54
C MET A 263 3.99 -9.75 -15.89
N PHE A 264 4.64 -10.46 -14.98
CA PHE A 264 4.89 -11.89 -15.06
C PHE A 264 4.30 -12.59 -13.83
N PHE A 265 3.48 -13.61 -14.08
CA PHE A 265 2.90 -14.42 -13.03
C PHE A 265 3.48 -15.84 -13.10
N ASP A 266 4.45 -16.15 -12.22
CA ASP A 266 4.92 -17.52 -12.06
C ASP A 266 3.86 -18.37 -11.37
N GLU A 267 3.78 -19.63 -11.76
CA GLU A 267 2.72 -20.55 -11.33
C GLU A 267 1.31 -19.95 -11.53
N ALA A 268 1.07 -19.42 -12.72
CA ALA A 268 -0.18 -18.74 -13.09
C ALA A 268 -1.47 -19.54 -12.81
N HIS A 269 -1.39 -20.87 -12.75
CA HIS A 269 -2.52 -21.75 -12.40
C HIS A 269 -3.15 -21.38 -11.04
N LEU A 270 -2.36 -20.87 -10.09
CA LEU A 270 -2.84 -20.43 -8.76
C LEU A 270 -3.87 -19.30 -8.85
N MET A 271 -3.80 -18.46 -9.89
CA MET A 271 -4.77 -17.39 -10.12
C MET A 271 -6.12 -17.91 -10.65
N PHE A 272 -6.12 -19.14 -11.20
CA PHE A 272 -7.25 -19.72 -11.92
C PHE A 272 -7.86 -20.95 -11.22
N ASP A 273 -7.18 -21.50 -10.22
CA ASP A 273 -7.64 -22.66 -9.45
C ASP A 273 -8.84 -22.34 -8.53
N ASP A 274 -9.08 -21.06 -8.23
CA ASP A 274 -10.22 -20.65 -7.41
C ASP A 274 -11.52 -20.64 -8.26
N GLY A 275 -12.32 -21.70 -8.09
CA GLY A 275 -13.42 -22.09 -8.96
C GLY A 275 -14.65 -21.16 -8.97
N HIS A 276 -14.58 -19.91 -8.48
CA HIS A 276 -15.72 -19.00 -8.53
C HIS A 276 -15.85 -18.33 -9.91
N PRO A 277 -16.93 -18.60 -10.68
CA PRO A 277 -17.04 -18.13 -12.07
C PRO A 277 -17.08 -16.60 -12.24
N ALA A 278 -17.33 -15.85 -11.17
CA ALA A 278 -17.35 -14.39 -11.21
C ALA A 278 -15.93 -13.81 -11.18
N LEU A 279 -15.04 -14.37 -10.34
CA LEU A 279 -13.64 -13.99 -10.27
C LEU A 279 -12.94 -14.28 -11.60
N MET A 280 -13.16 -15.48 -12.13
CA MET A 280 -12.60 -15.90 -13.42
C MET A 280 -13.01 -14.98 -14.57
N ARG A 281 -14.30 -14.66 -14.68
CA ARG A 281 -14.79 -13.69 -15.68
C ARG A 281 -14.15 -12.31 -15.51
N LYS A 282 -13.88 -11.89 -14.28
CA LYS A 282 -13.25 -10.59 -14.00
C LYS A 282 -11.77 -10.59 -14.38
N ILE A 283 -11.02 -11.65 -14.06
CA ILE A 283 -9.62 -11.81 -14.48
C ILE A 283 -9.55 -11.81 -16.02
N GLU A 284 -10.40 -12.58 -16.69
CA GLU A 284 -10.51 -12.59 -18.16
C GLU A 284 -10.76 -11.19 -18.73
N GLN A 285 -11.69 -10.44 -18.12
CA GLN A 285 -12.00 -9.08 -18.52
C GLN A 285 -10.79 -8.16 -18.32
N MET A 286 -10.10 -8.23 -17.19
CA MET A 286 -8.94 -7.38 -16.90
C MET A 286 -7.77 -7.68 -17.83
N VAL A 287 -7.47 -8.94 -18.11
CA VAL A 287 -6.45 -9.33 -19.10
C VAL A 287 -6.76 -8.70 -20.46
N ARG A 288 -8.03 -8.70 -20.89
CA ARG A 288 -8.42 -8.08 -22.15
C ARG A 288 -8.29 -6.55 -22.14
N LEU A 289 -8.70 -5.90 -21.05
CA LEU A 289 -8.79 -4.43 -20.99
C LEU A 289 -7.44 -3.75 -20.75
N ILE A 290 -6.58 -4.34 -19.92
CA ILE A 290 -5.31 -3.71 -19.50
C ILE A 290 -4.34 -3.47 -20.67
N ARG A 291 -4.48 -4.22 -21.77
CA ARG A 291 -3.71 -3.99 -22.99
C ARG A 291 -3.84 -2.55 -23.50
N SER A 292 -5.04 -1.97 -23.45
CA SER A 292 -5.32 -0.59 -23.90
C SER A 292 -4.56 0.48 -23.09
N LYS A 293 -4.13 0.11 -21.88
CA LYS A 293 -3.31 0.91 -20.97
C LYS A 293 -1.81 0.74 -21.21
N GLY A 294 -1.41 -0.04 -22.22
CA GLY A 294 -0.01 -0.30 -22.53
C GLY A 294 0.65 -1.31 -21.59
N VAL A 295 -0.12 -2.22 -20.97
CA VAL A 295 0.42 -3.23 -20.04
C VAL A 295 0.49 -4.60 -20.71
N GLY A 296 1.66 -5.25 -20.64
CA GLY A 296 1.84 -6.64 -21.03
C GLY A 296 1.67 -7.59 -19.85
N ILE A 297 1.04 -8.75 -20.09
CA ILE A 297 0.88 -9.81 -19.08
C ILE A 297 1.45 -11.11 -19.65
N TYR A 298 2.29 -11.77 -18.89
CA TYR A 298 2.91 -13.03 -19.25
C TYR A 298 2.64 -14.06 -18.17
N PHE A 299 1.92 -15.12 -18.53
CA PHE A 299 1.65 -16.23 -17.63
C PHE A 299 2.72 -17.30 -17.79
N ILE A 300 3.25 -17.80 -16.67
CA ILE A 300 4.20 -18.90 -16.62
C ILE A 300 3.53 -20.07 -15.92
N THR A 301 3.47 -21.21 -16.60
CA THR A 301 2.75 -22.39 -16.10
C THR A 301 3.43 -23.69 -16.54
N GLN A 302 2.99 -24.82 -16.01
CA GLN A 302 3.50 -26.12 -16.43
C GLN A 302 2.91 -26.56 -17.76
N SER A 303 1.61 -26.35 -17.96
CA SER A 303 0.89 -26.69 -19.17
C SER A 303 -0.01 -25.55 -19.62
N PRO A 304 -0.16 -25.29 -20.94
CA PRO A 304 -1.16 -24.34 -21.43
C PRO A 304 -2.58 -24.68 -20.94
N ALA A 305 -2.89 -25.96 -20.70
CA ALA A 305 -4.19 -26.41 -20.22
C ALA A 305 -4.54 -25.94 -18.79
N ASP A 306 -3.57 -25.40 -18.05
CA ASP A 306 -3.78 -24.86 -16.70
C ASP A 306 -4.38 -23.44 -16.74
N ILE A 307 -4.53 -22.85 -17.94
CA ILE A 307 -5.07 -21.52 -18.16
C ILE A 307 -6.40 -21.64 -18.91
N PRO A 308 -7.45 -20.87 -18.54
CA PRO A 308 -8.72 -20.88 -19.25
C PRO A 308 -8.58 -20.52 -20.74
N GLU A 309 -9.36 -21.18 -21.60
CA GLU A 309 -9.32 -21.00 -23.07
C GLU A 309 -9.57 -19.54 -23.50
N SER A 310 -10.49 -18.86 -22.80
CA SER A 310 -10.81 -17.44 -22.94
C SER A 310 -9.59 -16.53 -22.73
N VAL A 311 -8.74 -16.84 -21.75
CA VAL A 311 -7.49 -16.13 -21.45
C VAL A 311 -6.40 -16.55 -22.42
N LEU A 312 -6.23 -17.85 -22.68
CA LEU A 312 -5.26 -18.39 -23.65
C LEU A 312 -5.40 -17.74 -25.02
N GLY A 313 -6.63 -17.49 -25.47
CA GLY A 313 -6.92 -16.80 -26.72
C GLY A 313 -6.42 -15.35 -26.78
N GLN A 314 -6.10 -14.73 -25.65
CA GLN A 314 -5.50 -13.39 -25.57
C GLN A 314 -3.96 -13.42 -25.55
N LEU A 315 -3.34 -14.58 -25.32
CA LEU A 315 -1.88 -14.73 -25.17
C LEU A 315 -1.24 -14.99 -26.53
N ASN A 316 -0.70 -13.93 -27.14
CA ASN A 316 -0.23 -13.99 -28.53
C ASN A 316 1.26 -14.30 -28.67
N ASN A 317 2.09 -13.94 -27.68
CA ASN A 317 3.50 -14.30 -27.66
C ASN A 317 3.69 -15.62 -26.91
N ARG A 318 4.29 -16.65 -27.53
CA ARG A 318 4.32 -18.00 -26.96
C ARG A 318 5.72 -18.59 -26.94
N VAL A 319 6.06 -19.16 -25.78
CA VAL A 319 7.26 -19.98 -25.58
C VAL A 319 6.85 -21.29 -24.89
N GLN A 320 7.05 -22.41 -25.57
CA GLN A 320 6.76 -23.74 -25.04
C GLN A 320 8.06 -24.52 -24.89
N HIS A 321 8.45 -24.77 -23.64
CA HIS A 321 9.51 -25.71 -23.29
C HIS A 321 9.00 -27.15 -23.33
N ALA A 322 9.91 -28.11 -23.14
CA ALA A 322 9.58 -29.52 -23.14
C ALA A 322 8.40 -29.85 -22.20
N LEU A 323 7.51 -30.73 -22.66
CA LEU A 323 6.50 -31.38 -21.81
C LEU A 323 6.84 -32.87 -21.73
N ARG A 324 6.74 -33.43 -20.53
CA ARG A 324 6.93 -34.87 -20.32
C ARG A 324 5.56 -35.54 -20.45
N ALA A 325 5.41 -36.42 -21.44
CA ALA A 325 4.15 -37.09 -21.72
C ALA A 325 4.27 -38.60 -21.60
N TYR A 326 3.95 -39.12 -20.40
CA TYR A 326 3.92 -40.56 -20.10
C TYR A 326 2.48 -41.07 -19.96
N THR A 327 1.54 -40.20 -19.59
CA THR A 327 0.13 -40.52 -19.39
C THR A 327 -0.74 -40.00 -20.54
N PRO A 328 -1.95 -40.57 -20.78
CA PRO A 328 -2.89 -40.05 -21.77
C PRO A 328 -3.26 -38.58 -21.55
N ARG A 329 -3.34 -38.13 -20.29
CA ARG A 329 -3.59 -36.73 -19.92
C ARG A 329 -2.45 -35.83 -20.40
N GLU A 330 -1.21 -36.22 -20.16
CA GLU A 330 -0.05 -35.42 -20.59
C GLU A 330 0.12 -35.44 -22.12
N GLN A 331 -0.19 -36.56 -22.79
CA GLN A 331 -0.21 -36.61 -24.26
C GLN A 331 -1.26 -35.65 -24.85
N LYS A 332 -2.43 -35.54 -24.21
CA LYS A 332 -3.44 -34.55 -24.58
C LYS A 332 -2.93 -33.13 -24.36
N ALA A 333 -2.22 -32.87 -23.25
CA ALA A 333 -1.60 -31.58 -22.98
C ALA A 333 -0.57 -31.19 -24.04
N VAL A 334 0.29 -32.12 -24.50
CA VAL A 334 1.23 -31.89 -25.60
C VAL A 334 0.52 -31.51 -26.89
N ARG A 335 -0.56 -32.24 -27.27
CA ARG A 335 -1.33 -31.92 -28.47
C ARG A 335 -1.98 -30.53 -28.37
N THR A 336 -2.60 -30.25 -27.23
CA THR A 336 -3.23 -28.95 -26.97
C THR A 336 -2.20 -27.81 -27.07
N ALA A 337 -1.01 -28.00 -26.50
CA ALA A 337 0.08 -27.04 -26.58
C ALA A 337 0.58 -26.81 -28.01
N ALA A 338 0.64 -27.86 -28.83
CA ALA A 338 1.04 -27.77 -30.23
C ALA A 338 0.00 -27.06 -31.11
N GLU A 339 -1.29 -27.37 -30.95
CA GLU A 339 -2.43 -26.78 -31.69
C GLU A 339 -2.59 -25.27 -31.42
N THR A 340 -2.05 -24.85 -30.28
CA THR A 340 -1.97 -23.49 -29.79
C THR A 340 -1.05 -22.57 -30.62
N PHE A 341 -0.17 -23.14 -31.46
CA PHE A 341 0.77 -22.40 -32.29
C PHE A 341 0.28 -22.20 -33.73
N ARG A 342 0.79 -21.15 -34.38
CA ARG A 342 0.70 -21.07 -35.85
C ARG A 342 1.52 -22.21 -36.48
N PRO A 343 0.93 -23.06 -37.34
CA PRO A 343 1.62 -24.19 -37.93
C PRO A 343 2.85 -23.81 -38.74
N ASN A 344 3.87 -24.67 -38.70
CA ASN A 344 5.06 -24.60 -39.54
C ASN A 344 5.13 -25.88 -40.40
N PRO A 345 5.06 -25.79 -41.75
CA PRO A 345 5.13 -26.96 -42.63
C PRO A 345 6.40 -27.80 -42.49
N HIS A 346 7.47 -27.22 -41.94
CA HIS A 346 8.77 -27.85 -41.78
C HIS A 346 9.03 -28.37 -40.36
N LEU A 347 8.06 -28.26 -39.45
CA LEU A 347 8.23 -28.66 -38.05
C LEU A 347 6.94 -29.30 -37.50
N ASN A 348 7.05 -30.55 -37.06
CA ASN A 348 5.96 -31.20 -36.31
C ASN A 348 6.03 -30.74 -34.84
N ALA A 349 5.18 -29.79 -34.45
CA ALA A 349 5.18 -29.22 -33.11
C ALA A 349 4.88 -30.27 -32.01
N VAL A 350 3.98 -31.22 -32.25
CA VAL A 350 3.63 -32.28 -31.28
C VAL A 350 4.86 -33.14 -30.96
N GLN A 351 5.57 -33.57 -32.01
CA GLN A 351 6.79 -34.35 -31.87
C GLN A 351 7.89 -33.52 -31.20
N ALA A 352 8.11 -32.30 -31.69
CA ALA A 352 9.18 -31.43 -31.21
C ALA A 352 9.06 -31.14 -29.70
N ILE A 353 7.87 -30.84 -29.18
CA ILE A 353 7.65 -30.57 -27.74
C ILE A 353 8.17 -31.70 -26.84
N SER A 354 8.09 -32.96 -27.29
CA SER A 354 8.53 -34.12 -26.52
C SER A 354 10.05 -34.36 -26.62
N GLU A 355 10.70 -33.79 -27.64
CA GLU A 355 12.13 -33.98 -27.96
C GLU A 355 13.01 -32.79 -27.56
N LEU A 356 12.41 -31.68 -27.09
CA LEU A 356 13.13 -30.48 -26.66
C LEU A 356 14.11 -30.80 -25.53
N ALA A 357 15.36 -30.37 -25.70
CA ALA A 357 16.36 -30.39 -24.65
C ALA A 357 16.13 -29.25 -23.64
N VAL A 358 16.81 -29.32 -22.49
CA VAL A 358 16.78 -28.24 -21.49
C VAL A 358 17.37 -26.96 -22.10
N GLY A 359 16.61 -25.87 -22.07
CA GLY A 359 16.99 -24.60 -22.70
C GLY A 359 16.61 -24.48 -24.18
N GLU A 360 16.03 -25.51 -24.79
CA GLU A 360 15.31 -25.41 -26.05
C GLU A 360 13.83 -25.13 -25.82
N ALA A 361 13.23 -24.38 -26.74
CA ALA A 361 11.80 -24.10 -26.73
C ALA A 361 11.24 -23.95 -28.15
N LEU A 362 9.95 -24.23 -28.28
CA LEU A 362 9.16 -23.77 -29.41
C LEU A 362 8.76 -22.31 -29.18
N VAL A 363 9.11 -21.43 -30.11
CA VAL A 363 8.85 -19.99 -30.02
C VAL A 363 7.96 -19.54 -31.17
N SER A 364 6.97 -18.70 -30.84
CA SER A 364 6.12 -17.97 -31.78
C SER A 364 5.84 -16.60 -31.19
N PHE A 365 6.56 -15.59 -31.68
CA PHE A 365 6.33 -14.19 -31.32
C PHE A 365 5.56 -13.48 -32.43
N LEU A 366 4.88 -12.40 -32.07
CA LEU A 366 4.17 -11.57 -33.03
C LEU A 366 5.12 -10.85 -33.98
N ASP A 367 4.72 -10.76 -35.25
CA ASP A 367 5.34 -9.88 -36.22
C ASP A 367 4.83 -8.43 -36.09
N LYS A 368 5.33 -7.55 -36.96
CA LYS A 368 4.98 -6.12 -36.98
C LYS A 368 3.50 -5.84 -37.26
N ASP A 369 2.80 -6.80 -37.87
CA ASP A 369 1.37 -6.70 -38.21
C ASP A 369 0.50 -7.32 -37.11
N GLY A 370 1.13 -7.79 -36.02
CA GLY A 370 0.46 -8.42 -34.88
C GLY A 370 0.00 -9.84 -35.16
N ILE A 371 0.56 -10.50 -36.19
CA ILE A 371 0.27 -11.89 -36.54
C ILE A 371 1.31 -12.79 -35.88
N PRO A 372 0.93 -13.89 -35.21
CA PRO A 372 1.89 -14.85 -34.69
C PRO A 372 2.80 -15.38 -35.79
N GLY A 373 4.12 -15.35 -35.56
CA GLY A 373 5.09 -16.01 -36.42
C GLY A 373 4.87 -17.53 -36.44
N MET A 374 5.26 -18.19 -37.54
CA MET A 374 5.26 -19.66 -37.58
C MET A 374 6.15 -20.21 -36.47
N VAL A 375 5.69 -21.26 -35.79
CA VAL A 375 6.44 -21.87 -34.68
C VAL A 375 7.82 -22.36 -35.12
N GLN A 376 8.85 -22.03 -34.34
CA GLN A 376 10.24 -22.43 -34.58
C GLN A 376 10.79 -23.19 -33.37
N ARG A 377 11.59 -24.23 -33.63
CA ARG A 377 12.45 -24.83 -32.60
C ARG A 377 13.66 -23.92 -32.41
N THR A 378 13.88 -23.48 -31.17
CA THR A 378 14.88 -22.48 -30.84
C THR A 378 15.59 -22.82 -29.54
N TRP A 379 16.76 -22.24 -29.38
CA TRP A 379 17.56 -22.20 -28.18
C TRP A 379 17.35 -20.85 -27.49
N ILE A 380 17.04 -20.88 -26.19
CA ILE A 380 16.91 -19.66 -25.39
C ILE A 380 18.31 -19.09 -25.12
N MET A 381 18.43 -17.77 -25.21
CA MET A 381 19.66 -17.04 -24.88
C MET A 381 19.99 -17.17 -23.39
N PRO A 382 21.27 -17.34 -23.01
CA PRO A 382 21.67 -17.39 -21.60
C PRO A 382 21.31 -16.07 -20.90
N PRO A 383 20.87 -16.07 -19.62
CA PRO A 383 20.62 -14.83 -18.88
C PRO A 383 21.91 -14.03 -18.68
N ARG A 384 21.78 -12.70 -18.57
CA ARG A 384 22.89 -11.78 -18.28
C ARG A 384 23.16 -11.66 -16.79
N SER A 385 22.14 -11.90 -15.98
CA SER A 385 22.21 -11.86 -14.53
C SER A 385 22.65 -13.19 -13.91
N ARG A 386 22.94 -13.17 -12.61
CA ARG A 386 23.31 -14.36 -11.82
C ARG A 386 22.11 -15.30 -11.67
N LEU A 387 22.31 -16.58 -11.96
CA LEU A 387 21.29 -17.62 -11.74
C LEU A 387 21.08 -17.93 -10.25
N LEU A 388 22.16 -18.01 -9.48
CA LEU A 388 22.06 -18.30 -8.05
C LEU A 388 21.41 -17.12 -7.29
N PRO A 389 20.45 -17.40 -6.38
CA PRO A 389 19.80 -16.37 -5.58
C PRO A 389 20.80 -15.68 -4.65
N LEU A 390 20.41 -14.51 -4.14
CA LEU A 390 21.08 -13.88 -3.00
C LEU A 390 20.94 -14.76 -1.76
N ASN A 391 21.95 -14.75 -0.90
CA ASN A 391 21.76 -15.26 0.46
C ASN A 391 20.96 -14.25 1.31
N ASP A 392 20.47 -14.70 2.47
CA ASP A 392 19.58 -13.89 3.31
C ASP A 392 20.23 -12.55 3.73
N THR A 393 21.52 -12.54 4.05
CA THR A 393 22.24 -11.32 4.43
C THR A 393 22.34 -10.34 3.25
N GLU A 394 22.76 -10.83 2.08
CA GLU A 394 22.83 -10.04 0.85
C GLU A 394 21.46 -9.44 0.50
N LEU A 395 20.39 -10.22 0.67
CA LEU A 395 19.02 -9.78 0.37
C LEU A 395 18.57 -8.70 1.35
N GLN A 396 18.76 -8.89 2.65
CA GLN A 396 18.39 -7.90 3.68
C GLN A 396 19.12 -6.57 3.49
N GLU A 397 20.44 -6.61 3.27
CA GLU A 397 21.24 -5.41 3.02
C GLU A 397 20.74 -4.68 1.76
N TYR A 398 20.41 -5.42 0.70
CA TYR A 398 19.90 -4.84 -0.53
C TYR A 398 18.52 -4.19 -0.34
N VAL A 399 17.61 -4.84 0.39
CA VAL A 399 16.26 -4.33 0.69
C VAL A 399 16.33 -3.07 1.54
N GLN A 400 17.13 -3.08 2.61
CA GLN A 400 17.27 -1.94 3.52
C GLN A 400 17.92 -0.73 2.85
N ALA A 401 18.75 -0.95 1.82
CA ALA A 401 19.36 0.10 1.03
C ALA A 401 18.40 0.73 -0.01
N ASP A 402 17.22 0.15 -0.27
CA ASP A 402 16.28 0.75 -1.23
C ASP A 402 15.63 2.01 -0.65
N PRO A 403 15.55 3.13 -1.41
CA PRO A 403 14.96 4.37 -0.92
C PRO A 403 13.52 4.26 -0.41
N LEU A 404 12.74 3.31 -0.92
CA LEU A 404 11.35 3.13 -0.50
C LEU A 404 11.21 2.32 0.80
N TYR A 405 12.29 1.68 1.27
CA TYR A 405 12.25 0.88 2.49
C TYR A 405 11.76 1.70 3.68
N ILE A 406 12.29 2.92 3.88
CA ILE A 406 11.93 3.79 5.01
C ILE A 406 10.43 4.15 4.99
N ARG A 407 9.85 4.36 3.79
CA ARG A 407 8.43 4.69 3.64
C ARG A 407 7.54 3.54 4.08
N TYR A 408 7.84 2.32 3.65
CA TYR A 408 6.93 1.17 3.81
C TYR A 408 7.27 0.23 4.96
N ARG A 409 8.45 0.35 5.58
CA ARG A 409 8.90 -0.57 6.65
C ARG A 409 7.88 -0.64 7.78
N ASP A 410 7.54 0.50 8.35
CA ASP A 410 6.70 0.58 9.54
C ASP A 410 5.23 0.75 9.16
N SER A 411 4.35 0.15 9.96
CA SER A 411 2.91 0.38 9.80
C SER A 411 2.57 1.77 10.33
N GLU A 412 1.83 2.56 9.56
CA GLU A 412 1.29 3.84 10.00
C GLU A 412 -0.01 3.61 10.79
N LYS A 413 -0.12 4.22 11.97
CA LYS A 413 -1.37 4.26 12.74
C LYS A 413 -2.09 5.58 12.48
N VAL A 414 -3.35 5.50 12.11
CA VAL A 414 -4.22 6.65 11.85
C VAL A 414 -5.56 6.39 12.50
N PHE A 415 -6.21 7.45 12.98
CA PHE A 415 -7.55 7.37 13.56
C PHE A 415 -8.54 6.75 12.57
N SER A 416 -9.13 5.63 12.97
CA SER A 416 -9.93 4.76 12.09
C SER A 416 -11.30 4.46 12.68
N ALA A 417 -12.11 3.66 11.96
CA ALA A 417 -13.42 3.25 12.46
C ALA A 417 -13.35 2.50 13.79
N TYR A 418 -12.29 1.73 14.03
CA TYR A 418 -12.03 1.12 15.33
C TYR A 418 -11.97 2.16 16.45
N ASP A 419 -11.14 3.18 16.29
CA ASP A 419 -10.92 4.21 17.32
C ASP A 419 -12.17 5.06 17.57
N GLU A 420 -12.90 5.40 16.49
CA GLU A 420 -14.18 6.13 16.57
C GLU A 420 -15.22 5.36 17.40
N ILE A 421 -15.31 4.04 17.21
CA ILE A 421 -16.24 3.19 17.95
C ILE A 421 -15.82 3.05 19.42
N GLU A 422 -14.52 2.92 19.71
CA GLU A 422 -14.03 2.92 21.09
C GLU A 422 -14.34 4.24 21.79
N LEU A 423 -14.16 5.37 21.12
CA LEU A 423 -14.47 6.68 21.67
C LEU A 423 -15.96 6.81 22.02
N LEU A 424 -16.86 6.36 21.15
CA LEU A 424 -18.29 6.34 21.41
C LEU A 424 -18.67 5.44 22.59
N ALA A 425 -18.05 4.27 22.69
CA ALA A 425 -18.29 3.36 23.81
C ALA A 425 -17.86 3.98 25.14
N GLN A 426 -16.73 4.69 25.16
CA GLN A 426 -16.25 5.39 26.35
C GLN A 426 -17.18 6.53 26.76
N GLN A 427 -17.63 7.35 25.80
CA GLN A 427 -18.59 8.43 26.05
C GLN A 427 -19.90 7.90 26.66
N GLN A 428 -20.40 6.78 26.16
CA GLN A 428 -21.63 6.17 26.68
C GLN A 428 -21.44 5.62 28.11
N ILE A 429 -20.28 5.05 28.43
CA ILE A 429 -19.93 4.63 29.80
C ILE A 429 -19.85 5.84 30.74
N ASP A 430 -19.29 6.95 30.28
CA ASP A 430 -19.14 8.17 31.08
C ASP A 430 -20.50 8.85 31.35
N GLU A 431 -21.41 8.84 30.36
CA GLU A 431 -22.81 9.28 30.49
C GLU A 431 -23.61 8.38 31.44
N ASP A 432 -23.52 7.05 31.28
CA ASP A 432 -24.19 6.09 32.16
C ASP A 432 -23.68 6.20 33.62
N ASN A 433 -22.39 6.49 33.83
CA ASN A 433 -21.82 6.71 35.16
C ASN A 433 -22.26 8.06 35.78
N HIS A 434 -22.55 9.08 34.96
CA HIS A 434 -23.11 10.34 35.44
C HIS A 434 -24.57 10.20 35.89
N ASP A 435 -25.36 9.35 35.24
CA ASP A 435 -26.77 9.11 35.60
C ASP A 435 -26.94 8.18 36.82
N VAL A 436 -25.90 7.42 37.20
CA VAL A 436 -25.95 6.50 38.36
C VAL A 436 -25.65 7.20 39.71
N THR A 437 -25.30 8.49 39.74
CA THR A 437 -24.98 9.19 41.01
C THR A 437 -26.19 9.66 41.85
N ILE A 438 -27.43 9.31 41.47
CA ILE A 438 -28.63 9.51 42.30
C ILE A 438 -29.36 8.18 42.52
N GLY A 439 -28.81 7.32 43.39
CA GLY A 439 -29.59 6.20 43.92
C GLY A 439 -28.78 5.03 44.47
N ASN A 440 -28.77 4.92 45.80
CA ASN A 440 -28.45 3.72 46.60
C ASN A 440 -26.98 3.30 46.70
N THR A 441 -26.38 3.72 47.81
CA THR A 441 -25.43 2.91 48.58
C THR A 441 -26.14 1.64 49.09
N ASP A 442 -25.75 0.47 48.59
CA ASP A 442 -25.39 -0.71 49.39
C ASP A 442 -25.32 -1.99 48.53
N PHE A 443 -24.32 -2.83 48.82
CA PHE A 443 -24.02 -4.17 48.29
C PHE A 443 -23.34 -4.29 46.91
N ILE A 444 -22.09 -4.78 46.90
CA ILE A 444 -21.74 -6.16 46.51
C ILE A 444 -20.27 -6.47 46.88
N THR A 445 -20.11 -7.61 47.54
CA THR A 445 -18.87 -8.31 47.89
C THR A 445 -18.24 -9.08 46.72
N HIS A 446 -16.91 -9.05 46.68
CA HIS A 446 -15.98 -10.06 46.15
C HIS A 446 -16.29 -10.76 44.82
N ILE A 447 -15.60 -10.34 43.75
CA ILE A 447 -15.15 -11.23 42.67
C ILE A 447 -13.65 -10.99 42.47
N THR A 448 -12.87 -12.03 42.72
CA THR A 448 -11.43 -12.12 42.48
C THR A 448 -11.18 -12.33 40.98
N VAL A 449 -10.54 -11.36 40.31
CA VAL A 449 -10.01 -11.51 38.96
C VAL A 449 -8.50 -11.68 39.04
N THR A 450 -8.01 -12.78 38.49
CA THR A 450 -6.60 -13.15 38.32
C THR A 450 -5.86 -12.09 37.49
N PRO A 451 -4.59 -11.74 37.78
CA PRO A 451 -3.97 -10.58 37.14
C PRO A 451 -3.58 -10.89 35.70
N THR A 452 -4.23 -10.22 34.75
CA THR A 452 -3.71 -9.99 33.40
C THR A 452 -2.77 -8.79 33.47
N ILE A 453 -1.61 -8.90 32.81
CA ILE A 453 -0.58 -7.88 32.75
C ILE A 453 -1.18 -6.56 32.27
N SER A 454 -1.28 -5.59 33.18
CA SER A 454 -1.78 -4.25 32.91
C SER A 454 -0.64 -3.43 32.30
N LEU A 455 -0.72 -3.16 30.98
CA LEU A 455 -0.13 -1.96 30.42
C LEU A 455 -0.85 -0.80 31.11
N LYS A 456 -0.14 -0.05 31.97
CA LYS A 456 -0.69 1.19 32.54
C LYS A 456 -1.00 2.12 31.38
N SER A 457 -2.29 2.24 31.03
CA SER A 457 -2.77 3.37 30.24
C SER A 457 -2.38 4.64 30.99
N VAL A 458 -1.70 5.55 30.31
CA VAL A 458 -1.49 6.90 30.84
C VAL A 458 -2.85 7.58 30.74
N GLU A 459 -3.47 7.84 31.89
CA GLU A 459 -4.78 8.50 31.94
C GLU A 459 -4.65 9.94 31.43
N CYS A 460 -5.45 10.31 30.43
CA CYS A 460 -5.45 11.63 29.83
C CYS A 460 -5.90 12.69 30.83
N GLN A 461 -5.07 13.70 31.07
CA GLN A 461 -5.43 14.80 31.96
C GLN A 461 -6.28 15.85 31.23
N HIS A 462 -7.56 15.96 31.59
CA HIS A 462 -8.43 17.02 31.11
C HIS A 462 -8.20 18.33 31.89
N LEU A 463 -8.05 19.43 31.18
CA LEU A 463 -7.73 20.74 31.73
C LEU A 463 -8.90 21.70 31.58
N THR A 464 -8.95 22.68 32.48
CA THR A 464 -9.90 23.80 32.44
C THR A 464 -9.18 25.10 32.07
N LYS A 465 -9.93 26.10 31.59
CA LYS A 465 -9.39 27.39 31.15
C LYS A 465 -8.52 28.03 32.25
N GLY A 466 -7.27 28.36 31.92
CA GLY A 466 -6.28 28.93 32.84
C GLY A 466 -5.45 27.92 33.62
N GLN A 467 -5.76 26.62 33.54
CA GLN A 467 -5.02 25.57 34.26
C GLN A 467 -3.64 25.33 33.65
N ASN A 468 -2.65 25.10 34.52
CA ASN A 468 -1.28 24.78 34.14
C ASN A 468 -0.91 23.36 34.59
N ALA A 469 -0.57 22.47 33.66
CA ALA A 469 -0.17 21.10 33.94
C ALA A 469 1.29 20.84 33.53
N LEU A 470 1.96 19.91 34.23
CA LEU A 470 3.27 19.41 33.81
C LEU A 470 3.06 18.41 32.67
N ILE A 471 3.87 18.49 31.61
CA ILE A 471 3.80 17.52 30.52
C ILE A 471 4.56 16.25 30.97
N PRO A 472 3.90 15.09 31.09
CA PRO A 472 4.55 13.85 31.52
C PRO A 472 5.40 13.28 30.40
N LEU A 473 6.60 13.83 30.22
CA LEU A 473 7.50 13.50 29.11
C LEU A 473 8.03 12.06 29.13
N ASN A 474 7.97 11.36 30.28
CA ASN A 474 8.31 9.94 30.41
C ASN A 474 9.64 9.52 29.72
N GLY A 475 10.62 10.44 29.68
CA GLY A 475 11.93 10.22 29.05
C GLY A 475 12.04 10.59 27.56
N SER A 476 10.93 10.91 26.87
CA SER A 476 10.97 11.48 25.51
C SER A 476 10.91 13.01 25.56
N ALA A 477 11.74 13.67 24.75
CA ALA A 477 11.67 15.11 24.55
C ALA A 477 10.72 15.49 23.39
N ARG A 478 10.02 14.52 22.81
CA ARG A 478 9.15 14.71 21.66
C ARG A 478 7.70 14.46 22.02
N LEU A 479 6.82 15.28 21.44
CA LEU A 479 5.37 15.20 21.62
C LEU A 479 4.66 15.65 20.36
N LEU A 480 3.40 15.26 20.23
CA LEU A 480 2.51 15.74 19.17
C LEU A 480 1.45 16.65 19.77
N VAL A 481 1.20 17.79 19.15
CA VAL A 481 0.10 18.69 19.52
C VAL A 481 -0.96 18.64 18.43
N ARG A 482 -2.17 18.21 18.76
CA ARG A 482 -3.31 18.17 17.83
C ARG A 482 -4.34 19.21 18.23
N LEU A 483 -4.89 19.89 17.23
CA LEU A 483 -6.01 20.82 17.40
C LEU A 483 -7.23 20.26 16.65
N GLY A 484 -8.41 20.42 17.22
CA GLY A 484 -9.65 19.97 16.58
C GLY A 484 -10.79 20.96 16.80
N TRP A 485 -11.80 20.89 15.93
CA TRP A 485 -12.99 21.73 15.94
C TRP A 485 -14.01 21.25 14.90
N GLN A 486 -15.27 21.62 15.08
CA GLN A 486 -16.34 21.52 14.10
C GLN A 486 -16.67 22.91 13.57
N ALA A 487 -16.72 23.08 12.25
CA ALA A 487 -17.07 24.35 11.62
C ALA A 487 -17.84 24.10 10.31
N PRO A 488 -18.66 25.06 9.83
CA PRO A 488 -19.30 25.00 8.53
C PRO A 488 -18.30 24.72 7.38
N ALA A 489 -18.77 24.07 6.31
CA ALA A 489 -17.93 23.63 5.19
C ALA A 489 -17.18 24.76 4.46
N ASN A 490 -17.62 26.01 4.62
CA ASN A 490 -17.01 27.20 4.04
C ASN A 490 -16.07 27.95 5.00
N THR A 491 -15.85 27.45 6.22
CA THR A 491 -14.96 28.07 7.20
C THR A 491 -13.54 27.52 7.03
N VAL A 492 -12.62 28.39 6.63
CA VAL A 492 -11.18 28.09 6.56
C VAL A 492 -10.52 28.60 7.84
N LEU A 493 -9.91 27.69 8.59
CA LEU A 493 -9.14 28.00 9.79
C LEU A 493 -7.69 27.59 9.61
N ASP A 494 -6.78 28.50 9.92
CA ASP A 494 -5.34 28.28 9.83
C ASP A 494 -4.73 28.14 11.22
N ILE A 495 -3.82 27.17 11.38
CA ILE A 495 -3.06 26.97 12.62
C ILE A 495 -1.73 27.72 12.50
N SER A 496 -1.36 28.42 13.56
CA SER A 496 -0.07 29.07 13.72
C SER A 496 0.58 28.75 15.07
N VAL A 497 1.91 28.59 15.06
CA VAL A 497 2.72 28.37 16.26
C VAL A 497 3.76 29.47 16.37
N PHE A 498 3.70 30.25 17.46
CA PHE A 498 4.64 31.33 17.74
C PHE A 498 5.71 30.86 18.74
N MET A 499 6.99 30.98 18.40
CA MET A 499 8.09 30.70 19.32
C MET A 499 8.56 32.00 19.97
N LEU A 500 8.23 32.15 21.26
CA LEU A 500 8.37 33.39 22.02
C LEU A 500 9.52 33.33 23.02
N ASP A 501 10.19 34.47 23.23
CA ASP A 501 11.16 34.68 24.30
C ASP A 501 10.51 34.88 25.69
N LYS A 502 11.33 35.19 26.70
CA LYS A 502 10.86 35.45 28.07
C LYS A 502 10.01 36.72 28.19
N GLN A 503 10.12 37.64 27.23
CA GLN A 503 9.34 38.88 27.14
C GLN A 503 8.05 38.69 26.33
N LYS A 504 7.71 37.45 25.94
CA LYS A 504 6.57 37.11 25.08
C LYS A 504 6.66 37.82 23.71
N LYS A 505 7.86 37.88 23.13
CA LYS A 505 8.09 38.37 21.76
C LYS A 505 8.65 37.26 20.88
N VAL A 506 8.25 37.22 19.61
CA VAL A 506 8.79 36.26 18.64
C VAL A 506 10.25 36.59 18.42
N ILE A 507 11.11 35.57 18.46
CA ILE A 507 12.57 35.78 18.38
C ILE A 507 13.05 36.19 16.97
N SER A 508 12.29 35.87 15.92
CA SER A 508 12.39 36.46 14.57
C SER A 508 11.18 36.08 13.71
N ASP A 509 10.97 36.71 12.57
CA ASP A 509 9.84 36.41 11.67
C ASP A 509 9.80 34.92 11.26
N ASN A 510 10.96 34.29 11.08
CA ASN A 510 11.07 32.87 10.77
C ASN A 510 10.70 31.94 11.96
N HIS A 511 10.33 32.47 13.11
CA HIS A 511 9.93 31.69 14.30
C HIS A 511 8.42 31.77 14.56
N MET A 512 7.67 32.20 13.55
CA MET A 512 6.24 31.94 13.40
C MET A 512 6.06 30.82 12.36
N ILE A 513 5.46 29.71 12.78
CA ILE A 513 5.24 28.52 11.96
C ILE A 513 3.77 28.51 11.56
N PHE A 514 3.49 28.40 10.26
CA PHE A 514 2.13 28.47 9.68
C PHE A 514 2.11 27.77 8.31
N TYR A 515 0.99 27.78 7.59
CA TYR A 515 0.82 26.98 6.35
C TYR A 515 1.89 27.21 5.27
N ASN A 516 2.45 28.42 5.15
CA ASN A 516 3.50 28.75 4.18
C ASN A 516 4.92 28.54 4.72
N GLN A 517 5.06 28.36 6.03
CA GLN A 517 6.32 28.06 6.69
C GLN A 517 6.10 26.96 7.74
N THR A 518 6.12 25.72 7.28
CA THR A 518 5.68 24.54 8.04
C THR A 518 6.69 24.04 9.07
N ALA A 519 7.89 24.63 9.17
CA ALA A 519 8.88 24.22 10.15
C ALA A 519 9.62 25.41 10.77
N SER A 520 10.04 25.25 12.04
CA SER A 520 10.95 26.19 12.68
C SER A 520 12.38 26.04 12.13
N PRO A 521 13.22 27.10 12.14
CA PRO A 521 14.58 27.03 11.61
C PRO A 521 15.47 25.98 12.28
N CYS A 522 15.20 25.68 13.55
CA CYS A 522 15.88 24.64 14.32
C CYS A 522 15.25 23.24 14.19
N GLY A 523 14.17 23.09 13.41
CA GLY A 523 13.45 21.83 13.24
C GLY A 523 12.74 21.32 14.50
N SER A 524 12.58 22.17 15.52
CA SER A 524 11.94 21.79 16.79
C SER A 524 10.42 21.79 16.75
N VAL A 525 9.82 22.46 15.75
CA VAL A 525 8.38 22.52 15.50
C VAL A 525 8.16 22.24 14.03
N ILE A 526 7.36 21.24 13.71
CA ILE A 526 6.93 20.93 12.35
C ILE A 526 5.40 20.90 12.34
N LEU A 527 4.78 21.84 11.63
CA LEU A 527 3.34 21.92 11.43
C LEU A 527 2.95 21.15 10.16
N HIS A 528 1.94 20.28 10.25
CA HIS A 528 1.43 19.51 9.11
C HIS A 528 0.18 20.19 8.53
N PRO A 529 0.28 20.89 7.39
CA PRO A 529 -0.84 21.64 6.80
C PRO A 529 -1.86 20.75 6.05
N ASP A 530 -1.65 19.43 6.00
CA ASP A 530 -2.42 18.46 5.22
C ASP A 530 -3.78 18.08 5.85
N GLY A 531 -4.39 18.99 6.61
CA GLY A 531 -5.68 18.77 7.28
C GLY A 531 -5.59 17.89 8.54
N ARG A 532 -4.42 17.36 8.90
CA ARG A 532 -4.18 16.61 10.15
C ARG A 532 -4.32 17.45 11.42
N ARG A 533 -4.27 18.78 11.28
CA ARG A 533 -4.32 19.76 12.39
C ARG A 533 -3.32 19.42 13.52
N GLN A 534 -2.12 18.98 13.13
CA GLN A 534 -1.10 18.45 14.03
C GLN A 534 0.22 19.23 13.90
N SER A 535 0.92 19.41 15.02
CA SER A 535 2.30 19.87 15.10
C SER A 535 3.18 18.84 15.82
N ASP A 536 4.32 18.49 15.24
CA ASP A 536 5.34 17.65 15.88
C ASP A 536 6.33 18.56 16.60
N ILE A 537 6.56 18.32 17.89
CA ILE A 537 7.39 19.16 18.74
C ILE A 537 8.56 18.34 19.30
N ASN A 538 9.79 18.78 19.05
CA ASN A 538 10.98 18.29 19.72
C ASN A 538 11.48 19.34 20.72
N LEU A 539 11.07 19.20 21.98
CA LEU A 539 11.38 20.12 23.08
C LEU A 539 12.88 20.23 23.38
N SER A 540 13.65 19.18 23.10
CA SER A 540 15.13 19.20 23.27
C SER A 540 15.84 20.05 22.21
N ALA A 541 15.22 20.24 21.05
CA ALA A 541 15.76 21.06 19.96
C ALA A 541 15.27 22.52 20.03
N VAL A 542 14.38 22.85 20.97
CA VAL A 542 13.90 24.24 21.14
C VAL A 542 15.04 25.09 21.73
N PRO A 543 15.50 26.16 21.05
CA PRO A 543 16.59 27.00 21.53
C PRO A 543 16.33 27.57 22.94
N GLU A 544 17.38 27.83 23.72
CA GLU A 544 17.24 28.44 25.05
C GLU A 544 16.67 29.87 25.01
N SER A 545 16.82 30.56 23.88
CA SER A 545 16.19 31.86 23.62
C SER A 545 14.67 31.79 23.52
N VAL A 546 14.11 30.61 23.24
CA VAL A 546 12.67 30.36 23.18
C VAL A 546 12.18 29.81 24.52
N HIS A 547 11.27 30.55 25.13
CA HIS A 547 10.65 30.22 26.41
C HIS A 547 9.24 29.65 26.26
N THR A 548 8.52 29.99 25.19
CA THR A 548 7.13 29.55 25.00
C THR A 548 6.83 29.22 23.55
N LEU A 549 6.12 28.12 23.31
CA LEU A 549 5.45 27.77 22.06
C LEU A 549 3.96 28.06 22.25
N LEU A 550 3.42 29.01 21.49
CA LEU A 550 2.03 29.45 21.59
C LEU A 550 1.26 28.97 20.37
N PHE A 551 0.15 28.27 20.60
CA PHE A 551 -0.70 27.69 19.56
C PHE A 551 -1.93 28.56 19.36
N ALA A 552 -2.08 29.12 18.17
CA ALA A 552 -3.22 29.95 17.79
C ALA A 552 -3.87 29.44 16.52
N VAL A 553 -5.18 29.68 16.40
CA VAL A 553 -5.96 29.39 15.21
C VAL A 553 -6.64 30.69 14.77
N THR A 554 -6.60 30.96 13.47
CA THR A 554 -7.17 32.18 12.86
C THR A 554 -8.23 31.79 11.85
N ALA A 555 -9.40 32.42 11.95
CA ALA A 555 -10.41 32.37 10.92
C ALA A 555 -10.08 33.47 9.91
N ASP A 556 -9.78 33.07 8.67
CA ASP A 556 -9.33 33.91 7.55
C ASP A 556 -7.85 34.38 7.59
N THR A 557 -7.08 34.00 6.56
CA THR A 557 -6.00 34.85 6.02
C THR A 557 -5.61 34.51 4.57
N ALA A 558 -6.23 35.20 3.59
CA ALA A 558 -5.59 35.91 2.45
C ALA A 558 -6.58 36.17 1.29
N GLY A 559 -7.16 37.37 1.23
CA GLY A 559 -7.71 37.93 -0.02
C GLY A 559 -9.23 37.82 -0.25
N THR A 560 -10.02 37.35 0.72
CA THR A 560 -11.49 37.31 0.62
C THR A 560 -12.17 38.38 1.47
N THR A 561 -13.13 39.10 0.91
CA THR A 561 -13.89 40.19 1.56
C THR A 561 -14.95 39.73 2.58
N ASN A 562 -14.95 38.46 2.98
CA ASN A 562 -15.93 37.92 3.94
C ASN A 562 -15.23 37.60 5.26
N HIS A 563 -15.43 38.47 6.26
CA HIS A 563 -15.00 38.19 7.63
C HIS A 563 -15.74 36.98 8.18
N VAL A 564 -15.00 35.93 8.54
CA VAL A 564 -15.54 34.75 9.24
C VAL A 564 -15.16 34.86 10.72
N GLU A 565 -16.16 34.83 11.59
CA GLU A 565 -15.99 34.88 13.04
C GLU A 565 -15.83 33.48 13.63
N PHE A 566 -15.05 33.34 14.70
CA PHE A 566 -14.87 32.10 15.45
C PHE A 566 -16.15 31.61 16.12
N GLY A 567 -17.19 32.44 16.23
CA GLY A 567 -18.50 32.03 16.76
C GLY A 567 -19.21 30.94 15.95
N ALA A 568 -18.74 30.63 14.73
CA ALA A 568 -19.22 29.50 13.93
C ALA A 568 -18.48 28.17 14.22
N VAL A 569 -17.48 28.18 15.11
CA VAL A 569 -16.62 27.04 15.42
C VAL A 569 -17.05 26.44 16.77
N ASN A 570 -17.45 25.17 16.77
CA ASN A 570 -17.90 24.44 17.96
C ASN A 570 -16.92 23.30 18.31
N HIS A 571 -16.95 22.85 19.57
CA HIS A 571 -16.14 21.72 20.04
C HIS A 571 -14.64 21.88 19.71
N ALA A 572 -14.12 23.09 19.87
CA ALA A 572 -12.71 23.38 19.66
C ALA A 572 -11.87 22.78 20.80
N PHE A 573 -10.76 22.12 20.50
CA PHE A 573 -9.87 21.54 21.50
C PHE A 573 -8.40 21.56 21.08
N ILE A 574 -7.51 21.45 22.06
CA ILE A 574 -6.09 21.19 21.90
C ILE A 574 -5.67 20.02 22.79
N SER A 575 -4.93 19.08 22.21
CA SER A 575 -4.48 17.86 22.87
C SER A 575 -3.00 17.64 22.66
N ILE A 576 -2.31 17.20 23.72
CA ILE A 576 -0.90 16.82 23.69
C ILE A 576 -0.81 15.30 23.82
N TYR A 577 -0.14 14.69 22.86
CA TYR A 577 0.14 13.25 22.83
C TYR A 577 1.62 12.99 23.05
N ASP A 578 1.94 11.75 23.42
CA ASP A 578 3.32 11.25 23.38
C ASP A 578 3.92 11.26 21.96
N GLU A 579 5.23 10.99 21.86
CA GLU A 579 5.95 10.92 20.56
C GLU A 579 5.33 9.91 19.58
N GLN A 580 4.69 8.86 20.10
CA GLN A 580 4.08 7.81 19.28
C GLN A 580 2.67 8.17 18.78
N GLY A 581 2.07 9.23 19.35
CA GLY A 581 0.70 9.64 19.06
C GLY A 581 -0.36 8.67 19.58
N ILE A 582 0.01 7.80 20.52
CA ILE A 582 -0.85 6.74 21.07
C ILE A 582 -1.53 7.22 22.34
N ASN A 583 -0.76 7.77 23.29
CA ASN A 583 -1.31 8.22 24.56
C ASN A 583 -1.60 9.71 24.51
N GLU A 584 -2.87 10.09 24.67
CA GLU A 584 -3.26 11.47 24.93
C GLU A 584 -2.85 11.81 26.37
N LEU A 585 -1.83 12.66 26.52
CA LEU A 585 -1.27 13.02 27.82
C LEU A 585 -2.15 14.05 28.51
N MET A 586 -2.69 14.99 27.73
CA MET A 586 -3.59 16.03 28.23
C MET A 586 -4.44 16.61 27.12
N ARG A 587 -5.63 17.06 27.50
CA ARG A 587 -6.63 17.67 26.63
C ARG A 587 -7.20 18.93 27.26
N PHE A 588 -7.42 19.96 26.44
CA PHE A 588 -8.17 21.14 26.81
C PHE A 588 -9.22 21.44 25.75
N ASP A 589 -10.49 21.25 26.12
CA ASP A 589 -11.64 21.69 25.34
C ASP A 589 -11.92 23.17 25.62
N LEU A 590 -12.02 23.96 24.55
CA LEU A 590 -12.26 25.40 24.65
C LEU A 590 -13.75 25.64 24.94
N PRO A 591 -14.11 26.63 25.78
CA PRO A 591 -15.51 26.97 26.01
C PRO A 591 -16.15 27.57 24.76
N ASP A 592 -17.44 27.30 24.54
CA ASP A 592 -18.23 27.83 23.41
C ASP A 592 -18.72 29.29 23.65
N ASP A 593 -18.05 30.07 24.50
CA ASP A 593 -18.42 31.44 24.90
C ASP A 593 -17.84 32.54 23.98
N VAL A 594 -17.28 32.14 22.84
CA VAL A 594 -16.60 32.99 21.87
C VAL A 594 -17.56 33.33 20.74
N HIS A 595 -17.74 34.61 20.43
CA HIS A 595 -18.85 35.03 19.57
C HIS A 595 -18.44 35.96 18.43
N GLN A 596 -17.42 36.82 18.60
CA GLN A 596 -17.09 37.87 17.62
C GLN A 596 -15.59 37.93 17.25
N GLU A 597 -14.78 37.03 17.79
CA GLU A 597 -13.33 37.01 17.58
C GLU A 597 -12.97 36.35 16.25
N THR A 598 -11.84 36.74 15.65
CA THR A 598 -11.35 36.19 14.36
C THR A 598 -10.05 35.42 14.53
N ALA A 599 -9.45 35.46 15.72
CA ALA A 599 -8.32 34.63 16.10
C ALA A 599 -8.45 34.15 17.55
N MET A 600 -7.89 32.98 17.85
CA MET A 600 -7.97 32.39 19.17
C MET A 600 -6.69 31.64 19.56
N ILE A 601 -6.23 31.87 20.79
CA ILE A 601 -5.13 31.12 21.41
C ILE A 601 -5.71 29.92 22.14
N PHE A 602 -5.30 28.72 21.72
CA PHE A 602 -5.75 27.46 22.32
C PHE A 602 -4.95 27.15 23.58
N GLY A 603 -3.62 27.28 23.52
CA GLY A 603 -2.75 27.04 24.67
C GLY A 603 -1.29 27.38 24.42
N GLU A 604 -0.50 27.22 25.48
CA GLU A 604 0.94 27.49 25.49
C GLU A 604 1.72 26.33 26.09
N ILE A 605 2.77 25.87 25.42
CA ILE A 605 3.81 25.01 26.01
C ILE A 605 4.99 25.89 26.40
N TYR A 606 5.35 25.94 27.68
CA TYR A 606 6.37 26.86 28.18
C TYR A 606 7.37 26.19 29.13
N ARG A 607 8.59 26.71 29.14
CA ARG A 607 9.64 26.27 30.07
C ARG A 607 9.27 26.69 31.49
N TYR A 608 9.36 25.75 32.42
CA TYR A 608 9.19 26.01 33.84
C TYR A 608 10.25 25.22 34.61
N GLN A 609 11.20 25.94 35.19
CA GLN A 609 12.40 25.33 35.78
C GLN A 609 13.17 24.51 34.73
N ASN A 610 13.31 23.20 34.93
CA ASN A 610 13.98 22.28 34.01
C ASN A 610 13.00 21.43 33.19
N ASP A 611 11.69 21.68 33.32
CA ASP A 611 10.62 20.92 32.67
C ASP A 611 9.77 21.81 31.74
N TRP A 612 8.81 21.17 31.08
CA TRP A 612 7.82 21.81 30.23
C TRP A 612 6.42 21.68 30.81
N LYS A 613 5.70 22.78 30.82
CA LYS A 613 4.30 22.85 31.24
C LYS A 613 3.42 23.26 30.08
N PHE A 614 2.19 22.78 30.09
CA PHE A 614 1.14 23.26 29.22
C PHE A 614 0.17 24.15 30.01
N ARG A 615 -0.25 25.26 29.38
CA ARG A 615 -1.26 26.19 29.89
C ARG A 615 -2.45 26.20 28.96
N ALA A 616 -3.63 25.88 29.50
CA ALA A 616 -4.92 26.07 28.83
C ALA A 616 -5.27 27.57 28.82
N VAL A 617 -5.46 28.18 27.65
CA VAL A 617 -5.63 29.65 27.54
C VAL A 617 -7.05 30.05 27.13
N ALA A 618 -7.52 29.62 25.95
CA ALA A 618 -8.79 30.04 25.35
C ALA A 618 -9.00 31.57 25.37
N GLN A 619 -8.13 32.30 24.67
CA GLN A 619 -8.21 33.77 24.57
C GLN A 619 -8.44 34.18 23.11
N GLY A 620 -9.55 34.87 22.85
CA GLY A 620 -9.92 35.39 21.54
C GLY A 620 -9.41 36.80 21.26
N TYR A 621 -9.31 37.15 19.97
CA TYR A 621 -8.90 38.45 19.45
C TYR A 621 -9.78 38.88 18.29
N ALA A 622 -10.36 40.08 18.38
CA ALA A 622 -11.23 40.63 17.33
C ALA A 622 -10.48 41.06 16.06
N GLY A 623 -9.23 41.51 16.18
CA GLY A 623 -8.44 42.01 15.05
C GLY A 623 -7.56 40.97 14.34
N GLY A 624 -7.94 39.69 14.40
CA GLY A 624 -7.38 38.61 13.60
C GLY A 624 -5.90 38.32 13.81
N LEU A 625 -5.28 37.71 12.79
CA LEU A 625 -3.86 37.38 12.80
C LEU A 625 -2.97 38.63 12.96
N ASP A 626 -3.35 39.75 12.35
CA ASP A 626 -2.59 41.01 12.42
C ASP A 626 -2.45 41.52 13.88
N SER A 627 -3.52 41.42 14.68
CA SER A 627 -3.47 41.80 16.10
C SER A 627 -2.58 40.87 16.93
N LEU A 628 -2.63 39.55 16.65
CA LEU A 628 -1.72 38.58 17.29
C LEU A 628 -0.27 38.87 16.92
N CYS A 629 0.02 39.07 15.63
CA CYS A 629 1.36 39.40 15.14
C CYS A 629 1.92 40.65 15.83
N LYS A 630 1.15 41.75 15.89
CA LYS A 630 1.56 42.99 16.58
C LYS A 630 1.80 42.79 18.07
N GLN A 631 0.93 42.04 18.74
CA GLN A 631 1.08 41.74 20.16
C GLN A 631 2.38 40.99 20.45
N TYR A 632 2.73 40.00 19.62
CA TYR A 632 3.93 39.19 19.79
C TYR A 632 5.17 39.76 19.07
N GLY A 633 5.09 40.96 18.49
CA GLY A 633 6.24 41.73 18.02
C GLY A 633 6.64 41.53 16.56
N LEU A 634 5.76 40.96 15.74
CA LEU A 634 5.94 40.86 14.29
C LEU A 634 5.40 42.11 13.61
N LEU A 635 6.14 42.64 12.63
CA LEU A 635 5.68 43.73 11.76
C LEU A 635 4.97 43.12 10.56
N VAL A 636 3.65 43.32 10.47
CA VAL A 636 2.86 42.91 9.31
C VAL A 636 3.00 44.00 8.24
N SER A 637 3.66 43.69 7.13
CA SER A 637 3.83 44.59 5.97
C SER A 637 2.97 44.18 4.79
#